data_AF-A0A969NMW5-F1
#
_entry.id   AF-A0A969NMW5-F1
#
_cell.length_a   1.000
_cell.length_b   1.000
_cell.length_c   1.000
_cell.angle_alpha   90.00
_cell.angle_beta   90.00
_cell.angle_gamma   90.00
#
_symmetry.space_group_name_H-M   'P 1'
#
loop_
_entity.id
_entity.type
_entity.pdbx_description
1 polymer ?
#
loop_
_entity_poly.entity_id
_entity_poly.type
_entity_poly.pdbx_seq_one_letter_code
_entity_poly.pdbx_strand_id
1 'polypeptide(L)'
;MLVKFFARGVGSGSGPVEYITRLDSPNTGLLREPAPEIIRGNPYFTQQLIDGLDFKYKYNSGVLSFATEDAPTEKEQQAIIDSFEAYAFAGINPDSYNTLWVRHTHTGSDRVELHFVTPKVELDTGKSLNIAPPGWHGYFKPWQTYWNIKQDWARPDDLERKRIYEPGYIALIDAENKRAGLVTAPDPKKQLTEYITKRIEAGLVTNRDHIVNSFTELGLEIPRQGENYITVLNPEDKVRYRLKGGIYEASWGLGGQFEKENRSPEQTPGGDSRTRTRGTETTARETKEQDLDQLQARIRELAISRANYHISRYGGEPPNLQKILEPTMDLDVSHSYEPLFGYLGRELGSDWILINADYPKSNPTRADRARNRATTVNFEPATEPDQGDKNKRNQQRNIYYPTPIPKTDPRVDVPGTTLSETGVNHERTREPTETVLSTASQRIQRTNTESVQQILRGYEAVRRAEQAATASSERLERTSGGITAANQQLDQLHFSIHRDFERGRRALERKRKEELEKFKTEINLVEYAQSQGYQYISQASSRNSAVLRHPDGDKIVVATDTDGHGVYFSVRDDADNGTIIDFIQNRQNTRLSGVRKELRDWLNKPRARGSEFIPRDKPQSINSDRLKIIKAASNFEVVQSHPYLEKRGIKQSILKSDRFLGTVAVDNRGNAIFPHYDGNGITGFTAKNENYTGFSKGGTKALWRSKPSESDRRLVIVESAIDAMSYHQLFIDKNSNTRYISTGGTISDKQLDLIKTAMTDMTKIGGEIVIATDNDKAGNKLAHTLSKEAPSKSKISRHVPERGKDWNELLQHSRQREITRHSQDRSRGWSL
;
A
#
# COMPACT_ATOMS: atom_id res chain seq x y z
N MET A 1 21.61 4.95 11.13
CA MET A 1 20.30 4.24 10.97
C MET A 1 19.75 4.23 9.53
N LEU A 2 19.13 3.11 9.15
CA LEU A 2 18.33 2.86 7.93
C LEU A 2 16.87 2.51 8.26
N VAL A 3 15.90 3.14 7.58
CA VAL A 3 14.47 2.76 7.63
C VAL A 3 14.11 1.90 6.43
N LYS A 4 13.44 0.76 6.64
CA LYS A 4 12.98 -0.10 5.53
C LYS A 4 11.62 -0.74 5.81
N PHE A 5 10.62 -0.40 5.01
CA PHE A 5 9.36 -1.15 4.95
C PHE A 5 9.47 -2.35 4.00
N PHE A 6 8.90 -3.49 4.38
CA PHE A 6 8.88 -4.69 3.57
C PHE A 6 7.69 -4.70 2.60
N ALA A 7 7.88 -5.26 1.39
CA ALA A 7 6.84 -5.35 0.36
C ALA A 7 5.78 -6.46 0.63
N ARG A 8 5.71 -6.99 1.86
CA ARG A 8 4.74 -8.01 2.30
C ARG A 8 3.71 -7.34 3.22
N GLY A 9 2.45 -7.76 3.09
CA GLY A 9 1.33 -7.17 3.83
C GLY A 9 0.00 -7.88 3.59
N VAL A 10 0.04 -9.14 3.16
CA VAL A 10 -1.13 -9.96 2.80
C VAL A 10 -0.97 -11.33 3.47
N GLY A 11 -2.06 -11.95 3.92
CA GLY A 11 -2.04 -13.23 4.65
C GLY A 11 -2.60 -13.12 6.06
N SER A 12 -2.29 -14.11 6.90
CA SER A 12 -2.61 -14.15 8.34
C SER A 12 -1.64 -13.30 9.16
N GLY A 13 -2.04 -12.94 10.37
CA GLY A 13 -1.21 -12.24 11.36
C GLY A 13 -0.08 -13.10 11.92
N SER A 14 -0.25 -14.42 11.93
CA SER A 14 0.80 -15.36 12.36
C SER A 14 2.10 -15.18 11.58
N GLY A 15 2.05 -15.09 10.25
CA GLY A 15 3.24 -14.97 9.39
C GLY A 15 4.19 -13.81 9.76
N PRO A 16 3.73 -12.55 9.81
CA PRO A 16 4.58 -11.42 10.17
C PRO A 16 4.95 -11.35 11.66
N VAL A 17 4.05 -11.74 12.58
CA VAL A 17 4.33 -11.71 14.02
C VAL A 17 5.36 -12.78 14.37
N GLU A 18 5.11 -14.03 13.96
CA GLU A 18 6.04 -15.14 14.18
C GLU A 18 7.40 -14.87 13.53
N TYR A 19 7.45 -14.29 12.32
CA TYR A 19 8.74 -13.94 11.69
C TYR A 19 9.65 -13.09 12.60
N ILE A 20 9.07 -12.16 13.38
CA ILE A 20 9.83 -11.29 14.28
C ILE A 20 9.95 -11.84 15.72
N THR A 21 9.04 -12.68 16.21
CA THR A 21 9.13 -13.27 17.57
C THR A 21 9.75 -14.66 17.64
N ARG A 22 9.97 -15.34 16.50
CA ARG A 22 10.41 -16.73 16.46
C ARG A 22 11.81 -16.91 17.05
N LEU A 23 11.91 -17.83 18.01
CA LEU A 23 13.14 -18.16 18.73
C LEU A 23 14.14 -18.98 17.89
N ASP A 24 13.69 -19.74 16.90
CA ASP A 24 14.56 -20.50 15.97
C ASP A 24 14.86 -19.75 14.67
N SER A 25 15.99 -20.07 14.02
CA SER A 25 16.24 -19.65 12.64
C SER A 25 15.49 -20.58 11.66
N PRO A 26 14.66 -20.05 10.75
CA PRO A 26 13.90 -20.85 9.80
C PRO A 26 14.75 -21.62 8.78
N ASN A 27 16.05 -21.30 8.67
CA ASN A 27 16.96 -21.95 7.72
C ASN A 27 17.78 -23.08 8.35
N THR A 28 18.04 -23.02 9.66
CA THR A 28 18.95 -23.97 10.36
C THR A 28 18.26 -24.75 11.47
N GLY A 29 17.09 -24.32 11.94
CA GLY A 29 16.36 -24.94 13.06
C GLY A 29 17.02 -24.72 14.44
N LEU A 30 18.13 -23.98 14.49
CA LEU A 30 18.84 -23.66 15.74
C LEU A 30 18.16 -22.47 16.44
N LEU A 31 18.20 -22.47 17.77
CA LEU A 31 17.82 -21.32 18.58
C LEU A 31 18.71 -20.10 18.26
N ARG A 32 18.08 -18.93 18.22
CA ARG A 32 18.74 -17.64 18.02
C ARG A 32 19.35 -17.19 19.33
N GLU A 33 20.65 -16.98 19.32
CA GLU A 33 21.39 -16.42 20.45
C GLU A 33 22.00 -15.07 20.04
N PRO A 34 21.59 -13.96 20.68
CA PRO A 34 20.51 -13.84 21.66
C PRO A 34 19.12 -13.94 21.03
N ALA A 35 18.11 -14.27 21.85
CA ALA A 35 16.72 -14.37 21.45
C ALA A 35 16.10 -13.00 21.05
N PRO A 36 15.10 -12.96 20.15
CA PRO A 36 14.32 -11.75 19.89
C PRO A 36 13.56 -11.26 21.13
N GLU A 37 13.60 -9.96 21.39
CA GLU A 37 13.05 -9.36 22.62
C GLU A 37 11.93 -8.36 22.29
N ILE A 38 10.77 -8.52 22.92
CA ILE A 38 9.60 -7.65 22.68
C ILE A 38 9.80 -6.34 23.45
N ILE A 39 9.86 -5.21 22.75
CA ILE A 39 10.10 -3.88 23.33
C ILE A 39 8.77 -3.16 23.64
N ARG A 40 7.76 -3.33 22.78
CA ARG A 40 6.48 -2.63 22.86
C ARG A 40 5.38 -3.43 22.14
N GLY A 41 4.19 -3.49 22.74
CA GLY A 41 3.02 -4.14 22.18
C GLY A 41 2.96 -5.66 22.44
N ASN A 42 1.80 -6.26 22.19
CA ASN A 42 1.52 -7.65 22.50
C ASN A 42 1.38 -8.49 21.20
N PRO A 43 2.25 -9.50 20.97
CA PRO A 43 2.21 -10.34 19.76
C PRO A 43 0.85 -10.98 19.48
N TYR A 44 0.16 -11.46 20.52
CA TYR A 44 -1.13 -12.12 20.39
C TYR A 44 -2.21 -11.14 19.90
N PHE A 45 -2.31 -9.96 20.51
CA PHE A 45 -3.28 -8.95 20.08
C PHE A 45 -2.98 -8.42 18.67
N THR A 46 -1.71 -8.15 18.35
CA THR A 46 -1.32 -7.73 16.99
C THR A 46 -1.68 -8.79 15.95
N GLN A 47 -1.44 -10.08 16.25
CA GLN A 47 -1.87 -11.18 15.38
C GLN A 47 -3.39 -11.22 15.20
N GLN A 48 -4.16 -11.21 16.30
CA GLN A 48 -5.63 -11.31 16.24
C GLN A 48 -6.25 -10.14 15.49
N LEU A 49 -5.75 -8.92 15.69
CA LEU A 49 -6.15 -7.74 14.93
C LEU A 49 -5.93 -7.99 13.42
N ILE A 50 -4.73 -8.40 13.00
CA ILE A 50 -4.44 -8.68 11.58
C ILE A 50 -5.33 -9.82 11.04
N ASP A 51 -5.53 -10.89 11.80
CA ASP A 51 -6.35 -12.03 11.35
C ASP A 51 -7.83 -11.65 11.18
N GLY A 52 -8.34 -10.74 12.01
CA GLY A 52 -9.69 -10.19 11.96
C GLY A 52 -9.98 -9.20 10.82
N LEU A 53 -8.95 -8.59 10.18
CA LEU A 53 -9.19 -7.63 9.10
C LEU A 53 -9.63 -8.29 7.80
N ASP A 54 -10.73 -7.80 7.21
CA ASP A 54 -11.23 -8.24 5.90
C ASP A 54 -10.55 -7.52 4.71
N PHE A 55 -9.51 -6.71 4.97
CA PHE A 55 -8.75 -5.99 3.94
C PHE A 55 -7.84 -6.92 3.12
N LYS A 56 -7.59 -6.58 1.84
CA LYS A 56 -6.60 -7.28 1.01
C LYS A 56 -5.18 -7.11 1.57
N TYR A 57 -4.84 -5.91 2.01
CA TYR A 57 -3.56 -5.59 2.66
C TYR A 57 -3.83 -5.34 4.13
N LYS A 58 -3.40 -6.28 4.99
CA LYS A 58 -3.80 -6.33 6.40
C LYS A 58 -2.79 -5.70 7.37
N TYR A 59 -1.53 -5.54 6.97
CA TYR A 59 -0.49 -4.99 7.84
C TYR A 59 0.58 -4.22 7.07
N ASN A 60 1.33 -3.38 7.78
CA ASN A 60 2.65 -2.90 7.43
C ASN A 60 3.68 -3.65 8.28
N SER A 61 4.84 -3.96 7.72
CA SER A 61 5.99 -4.41 8.51
C SER A 61 7.28 -3.77 7.99
N GLY A 62 8.26 -3.62 8.86
CA GLY A 62 9.53 -3.00 8.52
C GLY A 62 10.57 -3.16 9.63
N VAL A 63 11.73 -2.52 9.40
CA VAL A 63 12.86 -2.52 10.33
C VAL A 63 13.54 -1.16 10.37
N LEU A 64 13.94 -0.74 11.56
CA LEU A 64 14.95 0.30 11.80
C LEU A 64 16.28 -0.41 12.08
N SER A 65 17.25 -0.28 11.18
CA SER A 65 18.55 -0.98 11.27
C SER A 65 19.65 0.03 11.51
N PHE A 66 20.43 -0.18 12.57
CA PHE A 66 21.55 0.68 12.96
C PHE A 66 22.84 0.14 12.34
N ALA A 67 23.93 0.92 12.32
CA ALA A 67 25.25 0.32 12.09
C ALA A 67 25.76 -0.35 13.39
N THR A 68 26.77 -1.20 13.29
CA THR A 68 27.35 -1.87 14.47
C THR A 68 27.93 -0.86 15.45
N GLU A 69 28.59 0.17 14.91
CA GLU A 69 29.17 1.27 15.65
C GLU A 69 28.16 2.31 16.17
N ASP A 70 26.91 2.31 15.67
CA ASP A 70 25.86 3.23 16.17
C ASP A 70 25.36 2.82 17.58
N ALA A 71 25.34 1.50 17.85
CA ALA A 71 24.99 0.85 19.12
C ALA A 71 23.99 1.61 20.04
N PRO A 72 22.77 1.94 19.57
CA PRO A 72 21.86 2.81 20.32
C PRO A 72 21.40 2.19 21.65
N THR A 73 21.44 2.98 22.71
CA THR A 73 20.99 2.58 24.05
C THR A 73 19.48 2.33 24.12
N GLU A 74 19.01 1.61 25.14
CA GLU A 74 17.58 1.38 25.40
C GLU A 74 16.74 2.67 25.36
N LYS A 75 17.29 3.76 25.90
CA LYS A 75 16.63 5.07 25.95
C LYS A 75 16.49 5.67 24.55
N GLU A 76 17.50 5.54 23.71
CA GLU A 76 17.48 6.00 22.33
C GLU A 76 16.61 5.12 21.44
N GLN A 77 16.61 3.80 21.67
CA GLN A 77 15.70 2.84 21.04
C GLN A 77 14.23 3.19 21.35
N GLN A 78 13.90 3.54 22.59
CA GLN A 78 12.54 3.93 22.93
C GLN A 78 12.18 5.33 22.39
N ALA A 79 13.10 6.30 22.45
CA ALA A 79 12.91 7.63 21.88
C ALA A 79 12.69 7.61 20.35
N ILE A 80 13.41 6.76 19.61
CA ILE A 80 13.21 6.62 18.15
C ILE A 80 11.91 5.89 17.83
N ILE A 81 11.47 4.92 18.65
CA ILE A 81 10.15 4.28 18.52
C ILE A 81 9.03 5.30 18.74
N ASP A 82 9.10 6.10 19.81
CA ASP A 82 8.10 7.13 20.10
C ASP A 82 8.04 8.23 19.03
N SER A 83 9.19 8.65 18.52
CA SER A 83 9.27 9.59 17.39
C SER A 83 8.74 8.98 16.08
N PHE A 84 9.04 7.71 15.81
CA PHE A 84 8.54 7.00 14.63
C PHE A 84 7.02 6.87 14.67
N GLU A 85 6.45 6.46 15.81
CA GLU A 85 5.01 6.31 15.95
C GLU A 85 4.30 7.66 15.81
N ALA A 86 4.76 8.69 16.53
CA ALA A 86 4.20 10.03 16.42
C ALA A 86 4.26 10.59 14.98
N TYR A 87 5.28 10.24 14.19
CA TYR A 87 5.43 10.68 12.80
C TYR A 87 4.65 9.82 11.79
N ALA A 88 4.60 8.50 11.98
CA ALA A 88 3.89 7.57 11.10
C ALA A 88 2.36 7.68 11.23
N PHE A 89 1.90 7.85 12.47
CA PHE A 89 0.50 8.00 12.88
C PHE A 89 0.10 9.46 13.13
N ALA A 90 0.90 10.44 12.71
CA ALA A 90 0.64 11.87 12.87
C ALA A 90 -0.85 12.21 12.63
N GLY A 91 -1.53 12.76 13.63
CA GLY A 91 -2.96 13.09 13.60
C GLY A 91 -3.93 11.98 14.05
N ILE A 92 -3.44 10.86 14.59
CA ILE A 92 -4.23 9.75 15.13
C ILE A 92 -3.91 9.61 16.63
N ASN A 93 -4.92 9.34 17.47
CA ASN A 93 -4.73 9.07 18.89
C ASN A 93 -3.96 7.75 19.09
N PRO A 94 -2.95 7.68 19.99
CA PRO A 94 -2.27 6.43 20.36
C PRO A 94 -3.18 5.22 20.65
N ASP A 95 -4.35 5.43 21.25
CA ASP A 95 -5.29 4.34 21.55
C ASP A 95 -6.01 3.80 20.29
N SER A 96 -6.03 4.57 19.22
CA SER A 96 -6.71 4.25 17.95
C SER A 96 -5.86 3.40 17.00
N TYR A 97 -4.66 2.94 17.40
CA TYR A 97 -3.82 2.05 16.60
C TYR A 97 -3.05 1.03 17.44
N ASN A 98 -2.45 0.04 16.78
CA ASN A 98 -1.61 -0.97 17.41
C ASN A 98 -0.30 -1.14 16.62
N THR A 99 0.83 -1.26 17.32
CA THR A 99 2.12 -1.67 16.71
C THR A 99 2.87 -2.58 17.68
N LEU A 100 3.43 -3.66 17.15
CA LEU A 100 4.35 -4.55 17.84
C LEU A 100 5.78 -4.22 17.44
N TRP A 101 6.67 -4.07 18.43
CA TRP A 101 8.11 -3.85 18.25
C TRP A 101 8.93 -4.97 18.88
N VAL A 102 9.88 -5.52 18.13
CA VAL A 102 10.77 -6.60 18.58
C VAL A 102 12.21 -6.28 18.19
N ARG A 103 13.12 -6.32 19.16
CA ARG A 103 14.57 -6.19 18.98
C ARG A 103 15.15 -7.48 18.44
N HIS A 104 16.02 -7.35 17.44
CA HIS A 104 16.92 -8.39 16.98
C HIS A 104 18.34 -7.83 17.04
N THR A 105 19.28 -8.59 17.59
CA THR A 105 20.73 -8.31 17.55
C THR A 105 21.51 -9.42 16.80
N HIS A 106 20.77 -10.40 16.26
CA HIS A 106 21.25 -11.70 15.76
C HIS A 106 21.98 -11.68 14.38
N THR A 107 22.17 -10.51 13.75
CA THR A 107 22.76 -10.43 12.39
C THR A 107 24.30 -10.49 12.33
N GLY A 108 24.94 -11.31 13.17
CA GLY A 108 26.35 -11.71 13.04
C GLY A 108 27.38 -10.57 13.09
N SER A 109 26.99 -9.42 13.65
CA SER A 109 27.77 -8.19 13.68
C SER A 109 27.32 -7.24 14.81
N ASP A 110 26.79 -7.78 15.92
CA ASP A 110 26.24 -7.03 17.09
C ASP A 110 25.31 -5.85 16.74
N ARG A 111 24.60 -5.97 15.61
CA ARG A 111 23.86 -4.87 15.02
C ARG A 111 22.44 -4.84 15.55
N VAL A 112 22.07 -3.74 16.20
CA VAL A 112 20.68 -3.52 16.66
C VAL A 112 19.75 -3.34 15.46
N GLU A 113 18.66 -4.11 15.46
CA GLU A 113 17.54 -3.99 14.54
C GLU A 113 16.22 -3.95 15.31
N LEU A 114 15.42 -2.91 15.10
CA LEU A 114 14.09 -2.77 15.67
C LEU A 114 13.08 -3.13 14.58
N HIS A 115 12.56 -4.35 14.62
CA HIS A 115 11.52 -4.82 13.70
C HIS A 115 10.14 -4.42 14.22
N PHE A 116 9.24 -4.03 13.32
CA PHE A 116 7.87 -3.66 13.67
C PHE A 116 6.81 -4.27 12.76
N VAL A 117 5.62 -4.50 13.33
CA VAL A 117 4.40 -4.94 12.64
C VAL A 117 3.21 -4.11 13.12
N THR A 118 2.49 -3.50 12.19
CA THR A 118 1.33 -2.62 12.42
C THR A 118 0.12 -3.15 11.63
N PRO A 119 -1.03 -3.46 12.24
CA PRO A 119 -2.26 -3.77 11.52
C PRO A 119 -2.76 -2.55 10.72
N LYS A 120 -3.28 -2.77 9.50
CA LYS A 120 -3.74 -1.70 8.58
C LYS A 120 -5.15 -1.19 8.90
N VAL A 121 -5.41 -0.91 10.17
CA VAL A 121 -6.69 -0.44 10.68
C VAL A 121 -6.49 0.69 11.67
N GLU A 122 -7.43 1.63 11.69
CA GLU A 122 -7.63 2.56 12.79
C GLU A 122 -8.81 2.01 13.62
N LEU A 123 -8.61 1.85 14.93
CA LEU A 123 -9.39 0.95 15.78
C LEU A 123 -10.80 1.47 16.11
N ASP A 124 -11.00 2.78 16.22
CA ASP A 124 -12.28 3.39 16.58
C ASP A 124 -13.26 3.40 15.40
N THR A 125 -12.80 3.75 14.19
CA THR A 125 -13.67 3.76 13.01
C THR A 125 -13.65 2.46 12.21
N GLY A 126 -12.73 1.55 12.51
CA GLY A 126 -12.52 0.29 11.77
C GLY A 126 -12.08 0.50 10.32
N LYS A 127 -11.70 1.71 9.92
CA LYS A 127 -11.30 2.05 8.54
C LYS A 127 -9.87 1.60 8.28
N SER A 128 -9.57 1.27 7.01
CA SER A 128 -8.21 0.89 6.64
C SER A 128 -7.24 2.08 6.74
N LEU A 129 -6.21 1.89 7.56
CA LEU A 129 -5.08 2.80 7.78
C LEU A 129 -3.84 2.28 7.05
N ASN A 130 -2.98 3.19 6.55
CA ASN A 130 -1.72 2.81 5.93
C ASN A 130 -0.60 3.80 6.28
N ILE A 131 0.30 3.39 7.17
CA ILE A 131 1.43 4.21 7.63
C ILE A 131 2.50 4.46 6.55
N ALA A 132 2.57 3.62 5.51
CA ALA A 132 3.51 3.75 4.40
C ALA A 132 2.81 3.56 3.04
N PRO A 133 2.24 4.63 2.45
CA PRO A 133 1.74 4.60 1.07
C PRO A 133 2.88 4.45 0.03
N PRO A 134 2.57 4.12 -1.24
CA PRO A 134 3.55 4.20 -2.32
C PRO A 134 4.25 5.57 -2.33
N GLY A 135 5.58 5.58 -2.41
CA GLY A 135 6.36 6.81 -2.27
C GLY A 135 6.79 7.17 -0.83
N TRP A 136 6.53 6.31 0.17
CA TRP A 136 6.88 6.54 1.58
C TRP A 136 8.32 7.01 1.84
N HIS A 137 9.28 6.67 0.97
CA HIS A 137 10.66 7.17 1.05
C HIS A 137 10.71 8.71 1.14
N GLY A 138 9.88 9.43 0.37
CA GLY A 138 9.83 10.90 0.42
C GLY A 138 9.29 11.46 1.74
N TYR A 139 8.52 10.66 2.49
CA TYR A 139 7.98 11.02 3.81
C TYR A 139 8.97 10.69 4.93
N PHE A 140 9.55 9.48 4.95
CA PHE A 140 10.44 9.03 6.02
C PHE A 140 11.91 9.42 5.84
N LYS A 141 12.40 9.72 4.62
CA LYS A 141 13.81 10.09 4.41
C LYS A 141 14.22 11.37 5.16
N PRO A 142 13.43 12.47 5.21
CA PRO A 142 13.78 13.64 6.02
C PRO A 142 13.91 13.30 7.52
N TRP A 143 12.96 12.54 8.07
CA TRP A 143 12.96 12.08 9.47
C TRP A 143 14.16 11.16 9.77
N GLN A 144 14.46 10.20 8.89
CA GLN A 144 15.64 9.34 9.00
C GLN A 144 16.94 10.14 8.96
N THR A 145 17.06 11.09 8.02
CA THR A 145 18.24 11.96 7.93
C THR A 145 18.37 12.78 9.21
N TYR A 146 17.30 13.44 9.69
CA TYR A 146 17.31 14.21 10.94
C TYR A 146 17.86 13.41 12.12
N TRP A 147 17.37 12.20 12.36
CA TRP A 147 17.86 11.34 13.44
C TRP A 147 19.31 10.90 13.25
N ASN A 148 19.74 10.59 12.02
CA ASN A 148 21.15 10.32 11.72
C ASN A 148 22.06 11.54 11.92
N ILE A 149 21.59 12.77 11.66
CA ILE A 149 22.37 13.98 11.95
C ILE A 149 22.41 14.21 13.47
N LYS A 150 21.26 14.10 14.15
CA LYS A 150 21.09 14.41 15.57
C LYS A 150 21.95 13.53 16.46
N GLN A 151 21.88 12.21 16.27
CA GLN A 151 22.61 11.21 17.07
C GLN A 151 23.95 10.78 16.45
N ASP A 152 24.40 11.48 15.40
CA ASP A 152 25.63 11.18 14.65
C ASP A 152 25.72 9.76 14.06
N TRP A 153 24.58 9.06 13.96
CA TRP A 153 24.49 7.71 13.43
C TRP A 153 24.84 7.61 11.94
N ALA A 154 25.40 6.46 11.58
CA ALA A 154 25.76 6.05 10.23
C ALA A 154 24.69 6.36 9.18
N ARG A 155 25.08 7.13 8.16
CA ARG A 155 24.23 7.55 7.04
C ARG A 155 24.32 6.56 5.88
N PRO A 156 23.20 5.98 5.38
CA PRO A 156 23.23 5.04 4.25
C PRO A 156 23.62 5.65 2.90
N ASP A 157 23.66 6.98 2.80
CA ASP A 157 24.00 7.78 1.63
C ASP A 157 25.41 8.40 1.67
N ASP A 158 26.20 8.05 2.67
CA ASP A 158 27.60 8.44 2.79
C ASP A 158 28.47 7.81 1.68
N LEU A 159 29.29 8.65 1.03
CA LEU A 159 30.10 8.26 -0.12
C LEU A 159 31.26 7.33 0.26
N GLU A 160 31.80 7.44 1.48
CA GLU A 160 32.85 6.53 1.97
C GLU A 160 32.31 5.15 2.33
N ARG A 161 30.99 5.04 2.56
CA ARG A 161 30.29 3.80 2.94
C ARG A 161 29.58 3.12 1.76
N LYS A 162 29.69 3.67 0.55
CA LYS A 162 29.14 3.10 -0.68
C LYS A 162 29.81 1.75 -0.97
N ARG A 163 29.06 0.65 -0.78
CA ARG A 163 29.58 -0.70 -1.01
C ARG A 163 29.98 -0.88 -2.48
N ILE A 164 31.20 -1.37 -2.70
CA ILE A 164 31.74 -1.74 -4.02
C ILE A 164 30.89 -2.84 -4.70
N TYR A 165 30.17 -3.64 -3.90
CA TYR A 165 29.31 -4.74 -4.32
C TYR A 165 28.02 -4.77 -3.48
N GLU A 166 26.86 -4.97 -4.11
CA GLU A 166 25.62 -5.38 -3.43
C GLU A 166 25.55 -6.92 -3.36
N PRO A 167 25.72 -7.55 -2.18
CA PRO A 167 25.55 -8.98 -2.05
C PRO A 167 24.08 -9.35 -2.24
N GLY A 168 23.81 -10.22 -3.21
CA GLY A 168 22.45 -10.73 -3.45
C GLY A 168 21.94 -11.63 -2.31
N TYR A 169 20.70 -12.10 -2.45
CA TYR A 169 20.02 -12.99 -1.48
C TYR A 169 20.85 -14.22 -1.05
N ILE A 170 21.72 -14.72 -1.93
CA ILE A 170 22.63 -15.85 -1.68
C ILE A 170 23.65 -15.54 -0.58
N ALA A 171 24.15 -14.31 -0.48
CA ALA A 171 25.14 -13.94 0.55
C ALA A 171 24.57 -13.91 1.97
N LEU A 172 23.24 -13.72 2.11
CA LEU A 172 22.55 -13.88 3.40
C LEU A 172 22.49 -15.36 3.80
N ILE A 173 22.27 -16.26 2.82
CA ILE A 173 22.27 -17.71 3.01
C ILE A 173 23.69 -18.22 3.33
N ASP A 174 24.72 -17.75 2.63
CA ASP A 174 26.11 -18.13 2.93
C ASP A 174 26.57 -17.61 4.30
N ALA A 175 26.17 -16.40 4.70
CA ALA A 175 26.40 -15.91 6.06
C ALA A 175 25.66 -16.76 7.12
N GLU A 176 24.48 -17.29 6.82
CA GLU A 176 23.75 -18.25 7.67
C GLU A 176 24.47 -19.60 7.76
N ASN A 177 24.84 -20.19 6.64
CA ASN A 177 25.53 -21.48 6.56
C ASN A 177 26.90 -21.44 7.27
N LYS A 178 27.64 -20.33 7.11
CA LYS A 178 28.93 -20.12 7.77
C LYS A 178 28.79 -19.92 9.28
N ARG A 179 27.66 -19.37 9.76
CA ARG A 179 27.29 -19.33 11.19
C ARG A 179 26.95 -20.73 11.74
N ALA A 180 26.41 -21.62 10.92
CA ALA A 180 26.12 -23.01 11.28
C ALA A 180 27.34 -23.96 11.17
N GLY A 181 28.55 -23.46 10.91
CA GLY A 181 29.76 -24.28 10.74
C GLY A 181 29.80 -25.13 9.47
N LEU A 182 28.89 -24.90 8.52
CA LEU A 182 28.81 -25.64 7.26
C LEU A 182 29.78 -25.07 6.23
N VAL A 183 30.55 -25.94 5.58
CA VAL A 183 31.48 -25.56 4.50
C VAL A 183 30.69 -25.16 3.26
N THR A 184 30.59 -23.86 3.00
CA THR A 184 29.97 -23.30 1.79
C THR A 184 30.91 -23.37 0.59
N ALA A 185 30.40 -23.83 -0.55
CA ALA A 185 31.09 -23.68 -1.84
C ALA A 185 31.26 -22.17 -2.16
N PRO A 186 32.37 -21.75 -2.78
CA PRO A 186 32.66 -20.33 -2.98
C PRO A 186 31.75 -19.68 -4.03
N ASP A 187 31.17 -18.52 -3.71
CA ASP A 187 30.35 -17.71 -4.65
C ASP A 187 31.17 -17.30 -5.89
N PRO A 188 30.83 -17.78 -7.11
CA PRO A 188 31.54 -17.42 -8.33
C PRO A 188 31.53 -15.91 -8.60
N LYS A 189 30.50 -15.17 -8.19
CA LYS A 189 30.47 -13.71 -8.36
C LYS A 189 31.49 -13.03 -7.48
N LYS A 190 31.62 -13.47 -6.23
CA LYS A 190 32.62 -12.96 -5.29
C LYS A 190 34.04 -13.22 -5.80
N GLN A 191 34.31 -14.42 -6.34
CA GLN A 191 35.60 -14.73 -6.97
C GLN A 191 35.89 -13.83 -8.19
N LEU A 192 34.91 -13.61 -9.06
CA LEU A 192 35.04 -12.71 -10.20
C LEU A 192 35.29 -11.25 -9.79
N THR A 193 34.66 -10.78 -8.71
CA THR A 193 34.92 -9.44 -8.17
C THR A 193 36.29 -9.36 -7.50
N GLU A 194 36.69 -10.31 -6.65
CA GLU A 194 38.02 -10.36 -6.03
C GLU A 194 39.15 -10.41 -7.08
N TYR A 195 38.96 -11.13 -8.18
CA TYR A 195 39.90 -11.17 -9.30
C TYR A 195 40.08 -9.80 -9.96
N ILE A 196 38.99 -9.09 -10.24
CA ILE A 196 39.06 -7.74 -10.80
C ILE A 196 39.65 -6.76 -9.79
N THR A 197 39.28 -6.82 -8.50
CA THR A 197 39.86 -5.96 -7.46
C THR A 197 41.38 -6.10 -7.39
N LYS A 198 41.92 -7.33 -7.40
CA LYS A 198 43.38 -7.56 -7.44
C LYS A 198 44.05 -6.99 -8.69
N ARG A 199 43.37 -7.01 -9.84
CA ARG A 199 43.88 -6.37 -11.08
C ARG A 199 43.78 -4.85 -11.06
N ILE A 200 42.83 -4.26 -10.31
CA ILE A 200 42.76 -2.82 -10.05
C ILE A 200 43.90 -2.40 -9.11
N GLU A 201 44.10 -3.14 -8.01
CA GLU A 201 45.20 -2.93 -7.05
C GLU A 201 46.58 -3.04 -7.72
N ALA A 202 46.74 -3.96 -8.68
CA ALA A 202 47.94 -4.09 -9.50
C ALA A 202 48.06 -3.05 -10.64
N GLY A 203 47.13 -2.10 -10.77
CA GLY A 203 47.14 -1.06 -11.80
C GLY A 203 46.82 -1.54 -13.22
N LEU A 204 46.47 -2.82 -13.41
CA LEU A 204 46.16 -3.41 -14.71
C LEU A 204 44.77 -3.01 -15.23
N VAL A 205 43.84 -2.73 -14.32
CA VAL A 205 42.46 -2.33 -14.64
C VAL A 205 42.21 -0.89 -14.21
N THR A 206 42.11 0.00 -15.19
CA THR A 206 41.90 1.44 -14.98
C THR A 206 40.58 1.97 -15.55
N ASN A 207 39.84 1.15 -16.30
CA ASN A 207 38.56 1.52 -16.91
C ASN A 207 37.70 0.26 -17.16
N ARG A 208 36.45 0.48 -17.59
CA ARG A 208 35.48 -0.59 -17.89
C ARG A 208 35.96 -1.57 -18.97
N ASP A 209 36.69 -1.11 -19.99
CA ASP A 209 37.16 -1.99 -21.07
C ASP A 209 38.25 -2.95 -20.57
N HIS A 210 39.08 -2.53 -19.61
CA HIS A 210 40.04 -3.43 -18.96
C HIS A 210 39.34 -4.50 -18.10
N ILE A 211 38.16 -4.21 -17.53
CA ILE A 211 37.33 -5.23 -16.84
C ILE A 211 36.78 -6.24 -17.86
N VAL A 212 36.28 -5.76 -18.99
CA VAL A 212 35.78 -6.58 -20.11
C VAL A 212 36.88 -7.51 -20.64
N ASN A 213 38.07 -6.97 -20.91
CA ASN A 213 39.23 -7.74 -21.34
C ASN A 213 39.65 -8.76 -20.29
N SER A 214 39.67 -8.39 -19.01
CA SER A 214 40.04 -9.29 -17.90
C SER A 214 39.11 -10.50 -17.75
N PHE A 215 37.81 -10.38 -18.02
CA PHE A 215 36.92 -11.55 -18.07
C PHE A 215 37.08 -12.36 -19.36
N THR A 216 37.36 -11.70 -20.49
CA THR A 216 37.60 -12.38 -21.77
C THR A 216 38.89 -13.20 -21.74
N GLU A 217 39.95 -12.71 -21.08
CA GLU A 217 41.20 -13.43 -20.81
C GLU A 217 41.00 -14.69 -19.94
N LEU A 218 39.98 -14.70 -19.07
CA LEU A 218 39.57 -15.89 -18.31
C LEU A 218 38.75 -16.90 -19.13
N GLY A 219 38.54 -16.66 -20.43
CA GLY A 219 37.69 -17.49 -21.29
C GLY A 219 36.18 -17.29 -21.06
N LEU A 220 35.78 -16.21 -20.40
CA LEU A 220 34.37 -15.91 -20.10
C LEU A 220 33.78 -14.97 -21.15
N GLU A 221 32.58 -15.28 -21.64
CA GLU A 221 31.88 -14.46 -22.62
C GLU A 221 31.11 -13.30 -21.95
N ILE A 222 30.99 -12.15 -22.63
CA ILE A 222 30.20 -11.01 -22.14
C ILE A 222 29.01 -10.76 -23.07
N PRO A 223 27.88 -11.50 -22.90
CA PRO A 223 26.72 -11.38 -23.78
C PRO A 223 25.95 -10.06 -23.63
N ARG A 224 26.15 -9.29 -22.54
CA ARG A 224 25.46 -8.00 -22.35
C ARG A 224 26.17 -7.05 -21.41
N GLN A 225 26.36 -5.83 -21.88
CA GLN A 225 26.74 -4.67 -21.09
C GLN A 225 25.56 -3.69 -20.99
N GLY A 226 25.40 -3.01 -19.86
CA GLY A 226 24.46 -1.91 -19.68
C GLY A 226 25.00 -0.84 -18.74
N GLU A 227 24.24 0.24 -18.55
CA GLU A 227 24.69 1.45 -17.84
C GLU A 227 25.21 1.17 -16.42
N ASN A 228 24.57 0.27 -15.66
CA ASN A 228 24.95 -0.07 -14.29
C ASN A 228 25.30 -1.55 -14.06
N TYR A 229 25.67 -2.29 -15.12
CA TYR A 229 26.01 -3.72 -15.01
C TYR A 229 26.81 -4.29 -16.17
N ILE A 230 27.54 -5.37 -15.88
CA ILE A 230 28.11 -6.31 -16.85
C ILE A 230 27.49 -7.70 -16.62
N THR A 231 27.20 -8.43 -17.70
CA THR A 231 26.77 -9.83 -17.62
C THR A 231 27.86 -10.71 -18.20
N VAL A 232 28.39 -11.60 -17.37
CA VAL A 232 29.42 -12.58 -17.72
C VAL A 232 28.76 -13.96 -17.87
N LEU A 233 29.20 -14.75 -18.83
CA LEU A 233 28.74 -16.11 -19.14
C LEU A 233 29.97 -17.03 -19.12
N ASN A 234 29.93 -18.07 -18.29
CA ASN A 234 30.90 -19.16 -18.42
C ASN A 234 30.42 -20.12 -19.53
N PRO A 235 31.20 -20.36 -20.59
CA PRO A 235 30.78 -21.22 -21.69
C PRO A 235 30.70 -22.71 -21.31
N GLU A 236 31.40 -23.16 -20.27
CA GLU A 236 31.38 -24.56 -19.81
C GLU A 236 30.08 -24.92 -19.08
N ASP A 237 29.65 -24.09 -18.13
CA ASP A 237 28.44 -24.31 -17.31
C ASP A 237 27.15 -23.67 -17.89
N LYS A 238 27.31 -22.76 -18.87
CA LYS A 238 26.25 -21.91 -19.48
C LYS A 238 25.51 -20.99 -18.50
N VAL A 239 26.05 -20.77 -17.30
CA VAL A 239 25.49 -19.93 -16.24
C VAL A 239 25.85 -18.46 -16.48
N ARG A 240 24.87 -17.58 -16.29
CA ARG A 240 24.99 -16.12 -16.51
C ARG A 240 25.08 -15.37 -15.20
N TYR A 241 26.24 -14.80 -14.92
CA TYR A 241 26.52 -13.98 -13.75
C TYR A 241 26.37 -12.49 -14.10
N ARG A 242 25.26 -11.88 -13.65
CA ARG A 242 25.09 -10.42 -13.74
C ARG A 242 25.73 -9.75 -12.52
N LEU A 243 26.75 -8.94 -12.80
CA LEU A 243 27.51 -8.11 -11.87
C LEU A 243 26.98 -6.67 -11.99
N LYS A 244 26.57 -6.04 -10.88
CA LYS A 244 25.88 -4.74 -10.87
C LYS A 244 26.56 -3.75 -9.92
N GLY A 245 26.52 -2.47 -10.30
CA GLY A 245 26.97 -1.35 -9.48
C GLY A 245 28.50 -1.25 -9.34
N GLY A 246 28.94 -0.15 -8.74
CA GLY A 246 30.35 0.08 -8.40
C GLY A 246 31.25 0.07 -9.63
N ILE A 247 32.26 -0.80 -9.64
CA ILE A 247 33.25 -0.91 -10.73
C ILE A 247 32.64 -1.36 -12.07
N TYR A 248 31.40 -1.87 -12.07
CA TYR A 248 30.72 -2.37 -13.27
C TYR A 248 29.78 -1.35 -13.95
N GLU A 249 29.79 -0.10 -13.48
CA GLU A 249 29.04 1.02 -14.06
C GLU A 249 29.74 1.61 -15.28
N ALA A 250 28.98 2.21 -16.21
CA ALA A 250 29.51 2.80 -17.45
C ALA A 250 30.42 4.01 -17.20
N SER A 251 30.14 4.76 -16.13
CA SER A 251 30.90 5.92 -15.70
C SER A 251 32.12 5.58 -14.84
N TRP A 252 32.47 4.31 -14.68
CA TRP A 252 33.59 3.90 -13.82
C TRP A 252 34.94 3.96 -14.55
N GLY A 253 35.86 4.73 -13.97
CA GLY A 253 37.27 4.81 -14.40
C GLY A 253 38.17 5.28 -13.25
N LEU A 254 39.39 4.76 -13.21
CA LEU A 254 40.38 5.02 -12.17
C LEU A 254 41.09 6.36 -12.45
N GLY A 255 40.69 7.42 -11.74
CA GLY A 255 41.32 8.75 -11.80
C GLY A 255 40.68 9.79 -12.73
N GLY A 256 39.48 9.53 -13.28
CA GLY A 256 38.79 10.47 -14.17
C GLY A 256 38.05 11.61 -13.45
N GLN A 257 38.31 12.86 -13.84
CA GLN A 257 37.47 14.01 -13.46
C GLN A 257 36.10 13.93 -14.15
N PHE A 258 35.03 14.35 -13.46
CA PHE A 258 33.67 14.37 -14.02
C PHE A 258 33.50 15.48 -15.06
N GLU A 259 33.46 15.12 -16.35
CA GLU A 259 32.97 16.02 -17.39
C GLU A 259 31.47 16.31 -17.24
N LYS A 260 31.06 17.50 -17.70
CA LYS A 260 29.70 18.02 -17.55
C LYS A 260 28.80 17.66 -18.73
N GLU A 261 27.51 17.64 -18.42
CA GLU A 261 26.34 17.80 -19.30
C GLU A 261 25.99 16.69 -20.30
N ASN A 262 24.79 16.11 -20.07
CA ASN A 262 23.65 16.51 -20.91
C ASN A 262 22.36 16.56 -20.09
N ARG A 263 21.47 17.51 -20.43
CA ARG A 263 20.38 18.00 -19.56
C ARG A 263 18.98 17.79 -20.17
N SER A 264 18.05 17.34 -19.32
CA SER A 264 16.62 17.77 -19.31
C SER A 264 15.71 17.31 -20.47
N PRO A 265 14.36 17.49 -20.39
CA PRO A 265 13.52 18.12 -19.36
C PRO A 265 12.41 17.16 -18.80
N GLU A 266 11.52 17.43 -17.83
CA GLU A 266 10.91 18.60 -17.13
C GLU A 266 10.60 18.18 -15.64
N GLN A 267 10.13 18.99 -14.67
CA GLN A 267 9.94 20.44 -14.45
C GLN A 267 9.88 20.75 -12.93
N THR A 268 10.57 21.78 -12.43
CA THR A 268 10.11 22.76 -11.39
C THR A 268 11.20 23.82 -11.15
N PRO A 269 10.87 25.07 -10.72
CA PRO A 269 11.71 26.22 -11.05
C PRO A 269 12.51 26.85 -9.90
N GLY A 270 13.64 27.45 -10.27
CA GLY A 270 14.10 28.76 -9.76
C GLY A 270 14.53 28.89 -8.29
N GLY A 271 15.84 28.86 -8.05
CA GLY A 271 16.48 29.32 -6.81
C GLY A 271 17.96 29.60 -7.05
N ASP A 272 18.41 30.81 -6.74
CA ASP A 272 19.69 31.35 -7.21
C ASP A 272 20.94 30.64 -6.67
N SER A 273 21.99 30.55 -7.50
CA SER A 273 23.34 30.17 -7.06
C SER A 273 24.24 31.39 -7.04
N ARG A 274 24.79 31.76 -5.88
CA ARG A 274 25.95 32.68 -5.79
C ARG A 274 26.77 32.52 -4.50
N THR A 275 27.90 31.84 -4.67
CA THR A 275 29.24 32.25 -4.20
C THR A 275 29.44 32.64 -2.73
N ARG A 276 30.32 31.92 -1.99
CA ARG A 276 31.72 32.35 -1.72
C ARG A 276 32.56 31.33 -0.92
N THR A 277 33.86 31.51 -1.00
CA THR A 277 34.98 30.62 -0.65
C THR A 277 35.41 30.65 0.83
N ARG A 278 35.68 29.45 1.40
CA ARG A 278 36.68 29.08 2.43
C ARG A 278 36.79 29.94 3.71
N GLY A 279 36.29 29.39 4.83
CA GLY A 279 36.53 29.87 6.20
C GLY A 279 36.62 28.70 7.19
N THR A 280 37.71 28.67 7.94
CA THR A 280 38.13 27.72 9.00
C THR A 280 37.04 27.29 9.99
N GLU A 281 36.97 25.97 10.25
CA GLU A 281 36.54 25.18 11.44
C GLU A 281 35.34 25.59 12.34
N THR A 282 34.93 26.85 12.41
CA THR A 282 33.70 27.28 13.12
C THR A 282 32.42 26.85 12.37
N THR A 283 32.52 26.67 11.05
CA THR A 283 31.38 26.45 10.15
C THR A 283 30.67 25.11 10.37
N ALA A 284 31.37 24.02 10.71
CA ALA A 284 30.77 22.68 10.70
C ALA A 284 29.60 22.49 11.70
N ARG A 285 29.61 23.19 12.84
CA ARG A 285 28.47 23.21 13.78
C ARG A 285 27.32 24.04 13.25
N GLU A 286 27.60 25.23 12.73
CA GLU A 286 26.60 26.12 12.14
C GLU A 286 25.89 25.44 10.95
N THR A 287 26.61 24.72 10.08
CA THR A 287 25.99 23.94 8.99
C THR A 287 25.16 22.78 9.54
N LYS A 288 25.62 22.07 10.58
CA LYS A 288 24.88 20.96 11.20
C LYS A 288 23.56 21.44 11.84
N GLU A 289 23.57 22.59 12.50
CA GLU A 289 22.39 23.23 13.07
C GLU A 289 21.43 23.74 11.98
N GLN A 290 21.94 24.40 10.94
CA GLN A 290 21.13 24.84 9.79
C GLN A 290 20.48 23.67 9.01
N ASP A 291 21.21 22.57 8.81
CA ASP A 291 20.68 21.35 8.20
C ASP A 291 19.59 20.72 9.07
N LEU A 292 19.80 20.67 10.40
CA LEU A 292 18.80 20.18 11.35
C LEU A 292 17.54 21.05 11.32
N ASP A 293 17.65 22.38 11.32
CA ASP A 293 16.50 23.29 11.26
C ASP A 293 15.69 23.16 9.97
N GLN A 294 16.37 23.04 8.82
CA GLN A 294 15.71 22.77 7.53
C GLN A 294 14.96 21.43 7.54
N LEU A 295 15.60 20.38 8.09
CA LEU A 295 14.96 19.07 8.25
C LEU A 295 13.79 19.12 9.23
N GLN A 296 13.90 19.83 10.36
CA GLN A 296 12.80 20.03 11.30
C GLN A 296 11.62 20.73 10.63
N ALA A 297 11.85 21.82 9.90
CA ALA A 297 10.81 22.54 9.17
C ALA A 297 10.09 21.62 8.16
N ARG A 298 10.85 20.83 7.40
CA ARG A 298 10.30 19.87 6.44
C ARG A 298 9.52 18.73 7.10
N ILE A 299 9.99 18.22 8.24
CA ILE A 299 9.30 17.19 9.03
C ILE A 299 7.98 17.75 9.59
N ARG A 300 7.97 18.98 10.11
CA ARG A 300 6.74 19.65 10.59
C ARG A 300 5.70 19.79 9.47
N GLU A 301 6.11 20.28 8.29
CA GLU A 301 5.24 20.42 7.12
C GLU A 301 4.62 19.07 6.70
N LEU A 302 5.44 18.02 6.60
CA LEU A 302 4.99 16.67 6.23
C LEU A 302 4.06 16.07 7.30
N ALA A 303 4.40 16.19 8.58
CA ALA A 303 3.58 15.70 9.69
C ALA A 303 2.21 16.40 9.73
N ILE A 304 2.15 17.72 9.53
CA ILE A 304 0.90 18.50 9.46
C ILE A 304 0.06 18.06 8.25
N SER A 305 0.67 17.92 7.07
CA SER A 305 -0.02 17.45 5.86
C SER A 305 -0.63 16.05 6.06
N ARG A 306 0.11 15.14 6.71
CA ARG A 306 -0.37 13.78 7.03
C ARG A 306 -1.46 13.78 8.10
N ALA A 307 -1.31 14.60 9.14
CA ALA A 307 -2.31 14.76 10.19
C ALA A 307 -3.62 15.32 9.64
N ASN A 308 -3.58 16.35 8.80
CA ASN A 308 -4.78 16.89 8.14
C ASN A 308 -5.52 15.79 7.34
N TYR A 309 -4.80 14.94 6.62
CA TYR A 309 -5.38 13.79 5.94
C TYR A 309 -6.00 12.77 6.91
N HIS A 310 -5.29 12.39 7.99
CA HIS A 310 -5.80 11.44 8.98
C HIS A 310 -7.03 11.98 9.74
N ILE A 311 -6.96 13.20 10.27
CA ILE A 311 -8.06 13.88 10.98
C ILE A 311 -9.30 13.96 10.08
N SER A 312 -9.14 14.32 8.79
CA SER A 312 -10.27 14.39 7.84
C SER A 312 -10.95 13.03 7.57
N ARG A 313 -10.26 11.91 7.83
CA ARG A 313 -10.68 10.57 7.45
C ARG A 313 -11.14 9.71 8.62
N TYR A 314 -10.51 9.85 9.79
CA TYR A 314 -10.76 9.06 10.99
C TYR A 314 -11.29 9.91 12.16
N GLY A 315 -11.07 11.23 12.15
CA GLY A 315 -11.06 12.04 13.36
C GLY A 315 -9.67 12.05 14.00
N GLY A 316 -9.43 12.94 14.97
CA GLY A 316 -8.15 13.05 15.68
C GLY A 316 -7.79 14.49 16.04
N GLU A 317 -6.59 14.65 16.62
CA GLU A 317 -6.03 15.92 17.08
C GLU A 317 -4.80 16.35 16.24
N PRO A 318 -4.37 17.63 16.28
CA PRO A 318 -3.14 18.07 15.64
C PRO A 318 -1.91 17.24 16.08
N PRO A 319 -0.89 17.06 15.20
CA PRO A 319 0.23 16.17 15.50
C PRO A 319 1.10 16.74 16.62
N ASN A 320 1.50 15.90 17.57
CA ASN A 320 2.45 16.28 18.62
C ASN A 320 3.88 16.41 18.04
N LEU A 321 4.18 17.61 17.52
CA LEU A 321 5.46 17.94 16.89
C LEU A 321 6.65 17.83 17.87
N GLN A 322 6.42 18.01 19.17
CA GLN A 322 7.45 17.84 20.20
C GLN A 322 7.85 16.36 20.30
N LYS A 323 6.89 15.43 20.42
CA LYS A 323 7.15 13.98 20.44
C LYS A 323 7.84 13.47 19.16
N ILE A 324 7.62 14.13 18.02
CA ILE A 324 8.28 13.80 16.74
C ILE A 324 9.75 14.22 16.72
N LEU A 325 10.08 15.45 17.13
CA LEU A 325 11.44 16.01 16.97
C LEU A 325 12.30 15.87 18.23
N GLU A 326 11.68 16.00 19.41
CA GLU A 326 12.31 16.05 20.72
C GLU A 326 11.49 15.21 21.72
N PRO A 327 11.46 13.86 21.57
CA PRO A 327 10.97 12.99 22.63
C PRO A 327 11.80 13.25 23.89
N THR A 328 11.13 13.64 24.97
CA THR A 328 11.74 13.94 26.28
C THR A 328 12.45 12.70 26.81
N MET A 329 13.76 12.80 27.05
CA MET A 329 14.58 11.68 27.56
C MET A 329 14.59 11.60 29.10
N ASP A 330 13.67 12.29 29.76
CA ASP A 330 13.54 12.31 31.21
C ASP A 330 12.87 11.02 31.72
N LEU A 331 13.69 10.17 32.34
CA LEU A 331 13.25 9.20 33.33
C LEU A 331 13.04 9.93 34.67
N ASP A 332 12.06 10.83 34.69
CA ASP A 332 11.50 11.37 35.93
C ASP A 332 9.99 11.06 35.98
N VAL A 333 9.46 10.76 37.16
CA VAL A 333 8.05 10.40 37.39
C VAL A 333 7.22 11.69 37.45
N SER A 334 7.29 12.44 36.35
CA SER A 334 6.68 13.75 36.15
C SER A 334 5.27 13.61 35.56
N HIS A 335 4.33 13.23 36.45
CA HIS A 335 2.95 13.75 36.58
C HIS A 335 2.21 14.34 35.35
N SER A 336 2.42 13.79 34.16
CA SER A 336 1.49 13.88 33.05
C SER A 336 0.46 12.79 33.26
N TYR A 337 -0.76 13.19 33.63
CA TYR A 337 -1.87 12.27 33.89
C TYR A 337 -2.30 11.58 32.58
N GLU A 338 -1.66 10.48 32.24
CA GLU A 338 -2.40 9.38 31.64
C GLU A 338 -3.33 8.81 32.72
N PRO A 339 -4.66 8.80 32.51
CA PRO A 339 -5.56 8.16 33.46
C PRO A 339 -5.19 6.70 33.60
N LEU A 340 -5.11 6.19 34.84
CA LEU A 340 -4.84 4.77 35.14
C LEU A 340 -5.71 3.81 34.30
N PHE A 341 -6.92 4.27 33.99
CA PHE A 341 -7.89 3.68 33.07
C PHE A 341 -7.33 3.36 31.66
N GLY A 342 -6.62 4.29 31.02
CA GLY A 342 -6.07 4.12 29.66
C GLY A 342 -4.90 3.15 29.64
N TYR A 343 -4.01 3.24 30.63
CA TYR A 343 -2.93 2.28 30.84
C TYR A 343 -3.47 0.86 31.06
N LEU A 344 -4.43 0.68 31.98
CA LEU A 344 -5.05 -0.62 32.26
C LEU A 344 -5.87 -1.15 31.08
N GLY A 345 -6.55 -0.28 30.32
CA GLY A 345 -7.30 -0.69 29.12
C GLY A 345 -6.42 -1.25 28.01
N ARG A 346 -5.19 -0.73 27.85
CA ARG A 346 -4.23 -1.26 26.86
C ARG A 346 -3.55 -2.56 27.31
N GLU A 347 -3.27 -2.73 28.61
CA GLU A 347 -2.64 -3.95 29.14
C GLU A 347 -3.64 -5.11 29.34
N LEU A 348 -4.88 -4.84 29.75
CA LEU A 348 -5.87 -5.84 30.17
C LEU A 348 -7.07 -6.00 29.22
N GLY A 349 -7.27 -5.09 28.26
CA GLY A 349 -8.34 -5.19 27.28
C GLY A 349 -9.74 -5.26 27.91
N SER A 350 -10.46 -6.38 27.70
CA SER A 350 -11.87 -6.53 28.09
C SER A 350 -12.10 -6.86 29.57
N ASP A 351 -11.05 -7.24 30.31
CA ASP A 351 -11.18 -7.77 31.68
C ASP A 351 -11.24 -6.66 32.77
N TRP A 352 -11.41 -5.41 32.34
CA TRP A 352 -11.54 -4.26 33.22
C TRP A 352 -12.93 -4.22 33.89
N ILE A 353 -12.96 -4.25 35.22
CA ILE A 353 -14.21 -4.18 36.00
C ILE A 353 -14.59 -2.72 36.24
N LEU A 354 -15.73 -2.30 35.69
CA LEU A 354 -16.34 -0.99 35.92
C LEU A 354 -16.75 -0.79 37.39
N ILE A 355 -16.13 0.19 38.05
CA ILE A 355 -16.72 0.87 39.22
C ILE A 355 -17.09 2.29 38.77
N ASN A 356 -18.39 2.54 38.60
CA ASN A 356 -18.89 3.86 38.24
C ASN A 356 -18.74 4.83 39.41
N ALA A 357 -18.06 5.96 39.17
CA ALA A 357 -18.16 7.16 39.96
C ALA A 357 -18.40 8.34 39.01
N ASP A 358 -19.60 8.93 39.07
CA ASP A 358 -20.00 10.04 38.21
C ASP A 358 -19.16 11.30 38.49
N TYR A 359 -18.55 11.87 37.45
CA TYR A 359 -18.05 13.24 37.46
C TYR A 359 -18.64 14.03 36.27
N PRO A 360 -19.20 15.24 36.50
CA PRO A 360 -19.95 15.96 35.49
C PRO A 360 -19.05 16.64 34.44
N LYS A 361 -19.53 16.66 33.19
CA LYS A 361 -18.90 17.36 32.07
C LYS A 361 -18.90 18.87 32.29
N SER A 362 -17.78 19.53 32.01
CA SER A 362 -17.74 20.98 31.77
C SER A 362 -17.16 21.26 30.38
N ASN A 363 -17.74 22.24 29.69
CA ASN A 363 -17.31 22.73 28.38
C ASN A 363 -17.01 24.25 28.49
N PRO A 364 -16.30 24.86 27.53
CA PRO A 364 -15.22 25.79 27.87
C PRO A 364 -15.63 27.27 27.90
N THR A 365 -14.89 28.07 28.67
CA THR A 365 -14.83 29.53 28.46
C THR A 365 -13.43 30.08 28.78
N ARG A 366 -13.07 31.15 28.07
CA ARG A 366 -11.73 31.70 27.84
C ARG A 366 -11.46 32.92 28.72
N ALA A 367 -10.26 33.05 29.32
CA ALA A 367 -9.45 34.29 29.36
C ALA A 367 -8.18 34.13 30.23
N ASP A 368 -7.12 34.84 29.85
CA ASP A 368 -5.87 34.97 30.60
C ASP A 368 -6.06 35.62 31.99
N ARG A 369 -5.24 35.20 32.98
CA ARG A 369 -4.27 36.11 33.63
C ARG A 369 -3.32 35.42 34.61
N ALA A 370 -2.14 36.02 34.70
CA ALA A 370 -0.99 35.59 35.47
C ALA A 370 -1.07 35.87 36.99
N ARG A 371 -0.06 35.32 37.69
CA ARG A 371 0.47 35.64 39.03
C ARG A 371 -0.12 34.91 40.24
N ASN A 372 0.68 33.94 40.71
CA ASN A 372 0.75 33.56 42.12
C ASN A 372 1.04 34.78 42.99
N ARG A 373 0.27 34.95 44.08
CA ARG A 373 0.76 35.51 45.34
C ARG A 373 -0.06 34.94 46.50
N ALA A 374 0.63 34.62 47.59
CA ALA A 374 0.06 33.95 48.75
C ALA A 374 -0.76 34.90 49.63
N THR A 375 -1.78 34.35 50.29
CA THR A 375 -2.03 34.67 51.71
C THR A 375 -2.73 33.51 52.43
N THR A 376 -2.28 33.27 53.67
CA THR A 376 -2.97 32.53 54.73
C THR A 376 -4.30 33.19 55.12
N VAL A 377 -5.22 32.44 55.75
CA VAL A 377 -5.77 32.69 57.10
C VAL A 377 -6.74 31.55 57.50
N ASN A 378 -6.78 31.25 58.80
CA ASN A 378 -7.54 30.18 59.46
C ASN A 378 -9.07 30.45 59.52
N PHE A 379 -9.87 29.49 59.99
CA PHE A 379 -10.65 29.67 61.24
C PHE A 379 -11.16 28.35 61.85
N GLU A 380 -11.51 28.42 63.13
CA GLU A 380 -11.70 27.33 64.11
C GLU A 380 -13.20 26.93 64.35
N PRO A 381 -13.51 25.91 65.19
CA PRO A 381 -14.77 25.14 65.14
C PRO A 381 -15.79 25.46 66.24
N ALA A 382 -16.99 24.87 66.15
CA ALA A 382 -17.93 24.72 67.29
C ALA A 382 -18.88 23.50 67.18
N THR A 383 -18.71 22.54 68.11
CA THR A 383 -19.71 21.89 69.01
C THR A 383 -20.95 21.11 68.51
N GLU A 384 -21.06 19.86 68.99
CA GLU A 384 -22.25 18.99 69.04
C GLU A 384 -23.23 19.39 70.19
N PRO A 385 -24.45 18.80 70.32
CA PRO A 385 -24.58 17.56 71.12
C PRO A 385 -25.68 16.53 70.71
N ASP A 386 -25.26 15.26 70.62
CA ASP A 386 -25.67 14.10 71.46
C ASP A 386 -27.01 13.30 71.36
N GLN A 387 -26.81 11.96 71.51
CA GLN A 387 -27.63 10.86 72.07
C GLN A 387 -28.87 10.25 71.36
N GLY A 388 -28.90 8.88 71.28
CA GLY A 388 -30.14 8.16 70.88
C GLY A 388 -30.18 6.63 70.67
N ASP A 389 -29.04 5.89 70.62
CA ASP A 389 -28.92 4.41 70.78
C ASP A 389 -29.81 3.41 69.95
N LYS A 390 -29.21 2.66 68.99
CA LYS A 390 -29.00 1.18 69.06
C LYS A 390 -28.47 0.50 67.77
N ASN A 391 -27.18 0.19 67.79
CA ASN A 391 -26.62 -1.16 67.54
C ASN A 391 -26.79 -1.88 66.16
N LYS A 392 -25.77 -1.81 65.28
CA LYS A 392 -24.85 -2.95 64.94
C LYS A 392 -23.95 -2.76 63.68
N ARG A 393 -22.68 -3.18 63.85
CA ARG A 393 -21.68 -3.70 62.88
C ARG A 393 -20.91 -2.75 61.92
N ASN A 394 -19.58 -2.91 62.02
CA ASN A 394 -18.52 -2.79 61.00
C ASN A 394 -18.09 -1.41 60.47
N GLN A 395 -17.06 -0.86 61.14
CA GLN A 395 -15.91 -0.19 60.50
C GLN A 395 -14.65 -0.94 60.94
N GLN A 396 -13.83 -1.46 60.01
CA GLN A 396 -12.60 -0.83 59.52
C GLN A 396 -11.59 -0.47 60.62
N ARG A 397 -10.42 -1.12 60.59
CA ARG A 397 -9.19 -0.61 61.20
C ARG A 397 -8.16 -0.40 60.11
N ASN A 398 -7.65 0.82 60.01
CA ASN A 398 -6.55 1.18 59.13
C ASN A 398 -5.22 0.62 59.63
N ILE A 399 -4.30 0.48 58.68
CA ILE A 399 -2.92 0.05 58.85
C ILE A 399 -2.13 1.13 59.59
N TYR A 400 -1.30 0.72 60.56
CA TYR A 400 -0.33 1.58 61.23
C TYR A 400 1.08 1.24 60.70
N TYR A 401 1.77 2.23 60.14
CA TYR A 401 3.18 2.10 59.72
C TYR A 401 4.11 2.28 60.93
N PRO A 402 5.30 1.65 60.94
CA PRO A 402 6.20 1.68 62.10
C PRO A 402 6.86 3.05 62.29
N THR A 403 6.89 3.53 63.55
CA THR A 403 7.55 4.78 63.94
C THR A 403 9.09 4.63 63.97
N PRO A 404 9.88 5.68 63.61
CA PRO A 404 11.34 5.59 63.54
C PRO A 404 12.04 5.68 64.90
N ILE A 405 13.28 5.18 64.95
CA ILE A 405 14.18 5.25 66.12
C ILE A 405 14.72 6.68 66.29
N PRO A 406 14.53 7.33 67.46
CA PRO A 406 15.24 8.57 67.79
C PRO A 406 16.66 8.27 68.30
N LYS A 407 17.65 9.01 67.78
CA LYS A 407 19.01 9.06 68.35
C LYS A 407 19.07 10.14 69.43
N THR A 408 19.42 9.80 70.66
CA THR A 408 19.88 10.78 71.67
C THR A 408 21.06 10.24 72.48
N ASP A 409 22.08 11.08 72.54
CA ASP A 409 23.40 10.95 73.17
C ASP A 409 23.32 10.87 74.71
N PRO A 410 23.93 9.86 75.37
CA PRO A 410 24.16 9.87 76.81
C PRO A 410 25.49 10.58 77.13
N ARG A 411 25.42 11.90 77.34
CA ARG A 411 26.54 12.66 77.88
C ARG A 411 26.94 12.17 79.26
N VAL A 412 28.24 12.01 79.45
CA VAL A 412 28.88 11.71 80.73
C VAL A 412 28.95 13.00 81.55
N ASP A 413 28.21 13.05 82.66
CA ASP A 413 28.43 14.05 83.71
C ASP A 413 28.77 13.35 85.03
N VAL A 414 29.98 13.63 85.53
CA VAL A 414 30.52 13.11 86.79
C VAL A 414 30.74 14.28 87.75
N PRO A 415 30.13 14.26 88.94
CA PRO A 415 30.62 15.02 90.08
C PRO A 415 31.41 14.12 91.04
N GLY A 416 32.69 14.43 91.24
CA GLY A 416 33.36 14.17 92.53
C GLY A 416 32.86 15.19 93.58
N THR A 417 33.25 15.14 94.86
CA THR A 417 34.43 14.51 95.46
C THR A 417 34.25 14.26 96.98
N THR A 418 35.04 13.31 97.51
CA THR A 418 35.64 13.26 98.88
C THR A 418 34.78 13.31 100.15
N LEU A 419 34.68 12.13 100.80
CA LEU A 419 35.19 11.82 102.15
C LEU A 419 35.16 12.91 103.25
N SER A 420 34.39 12.68 104.33
CA SER A 420 34.91 12.59 105.71
C SER A 420 33.86 12.13 106.74
N GLU A 421 34.37 11.70 107.89
CA GLU A 421 33.78 10.86 108.93
C GLU A 421 32.80 11.53 109.94
N THR A 422 32.13 10.66 110.71
CA THR A 422 31.54 10.86 112.07
C THR A 422 30.26 11.69 112.27
N GLY A 423 29.33 11.16 113.08
CA GLY A 423 28.10 11.86 113.51
C GLY A 423 26.96 10.94 113.98
N VAL A 424 27.18 10.14 115.02
CA VAL A 424 26.27 9.05 115.50
C VAL A 424 25.02 9.57 116.24
N ASN A 425 23.85 8.93 116.01
CA ASN A 425 22.87 8.42 117.01
C ASN A 425 21.71 7.70 116.26
N HIS A 426 21.57 6.36 116.32
CA HIS A 426 20.90 5.55 117.37
C HIS A 426 19.36 5.68 117.36
N GLU A 427 18.54 4.61 117.44
CA GLU A 427 18.67 3.40 118.27
C GLU A 427 17.85 2.16 117.77
N ARG A 428 18.28 0.93 118.15
CA ARG A 428 17.51 -0.35 118.37
C ARG A 428 16.49 -0.85 117.30
N THR A 429 16.44 -2.12 116.87
CA THR A 429 16.78 -3.43 117.48
C THR A 429 17.29 -4.44 116.43
N ARG A 430 17.97 -5.52 116.84
CA ARG A 430 18.50 -6.58 115.96
C ARG A 430 17.48 -7.70 115.69
N GLU A 431 17.12 -7.91 114.44
CA GLU A 431 16.69 -9.24 113.92
C GLU A 431 17.87 -9.93 113.21
N PRO A 432 17.94 -11.28 113.16
CA PRO A 432 19.02 -12.00 112.49
C PRO A 432 18.95 -11.88 110.96
N THR A 433 20.05 -11.47 110.33
CA THR A 433 20.19 -11.21 108.89
C THR A 433 19.92 -12.40 107.98
N GLU A 434 20.05 -13.64 108.48
CA GLU A 434 19.77 -14.86 107.70
C GLU A 434 18.29 -14.98 107.29
N THR A 435 17.36 -14.53 108.13
CA THR A 435 15.91 -14.62 107.89
C THR A 435 15.46 -13.71 106.73
N VAL A 436 16.08 -12.53 106.63
CA VAL A 436 15.77 -11.54 105.58
C VAL A 436 16.36 -11.99 104.24
N LEU A 437 17.61 -12.48 104.22
CA LEU A 437 18.30 -12.92 103.01
C LEU A 437 17.69 -14.19 102.40
N SER A 438 17.25 -15.14 103.22
CA SER A 438 16.56 -16.36 102.76
C SER A 438 15.18 -16.04 102.18
N THR A 439 14.38 -15.22 102.85
CA THR A 439 13.05 -14.80 102.36
C THR A 439 13.15 -13.95 101.08
N ALA A 440 14.15 -13.09 100.97
CA ALA A 440 14.43 -12.34 99.74
C ALA A 440 14.83 -13.26 98.58
N SER A 441 15.75 -14.21 98.81
CA SER A 441 16.19 -15.17 97.78
C SER A 441 15.04 -16.06 97.29
N GLN A 442 14.18 -16.55 98.20
CA GLN A 442 13.01 -17.34 97.82
C GLN A 442 11.99 -16.53 97.01
N ARG A 443 11.76 -15.25 97.35
CA ARG A 443 10.90 -14.36 96.54
C ARG A 443 11.48 -14.15 95.14
N ILE A 444 12.77 -13.83 95.03
CA ILE A 444 13.47 -13.62 93.75
C ILE A 444 13.43 -14.88 92.87
N GLN A 445 13.68 -16.07 93.44
CA GLN A 445 13.58 -17.33 92.70
C GLN A 445 12.15 -17.60 92.20
N ARG A 446 11.14 -17.30 93.01
CA ARG A 446 9.72 -17.49 92.65
C ARG A 446 9.29 -16.54 91.54
N THR A 447 9.58 -15.25 91.66
CA THR A 447 9.27 -14.25 90.60
C THR A 447 10.03 -14.51 89.31
N ASN A 448 11.29 -14.97 89.39
CA ASN A 448 12.04 -15.38 88.19
C ASN A 448 11.41 -16.60 87.53
N THR A 449 10.97 -17.59 88.30
CA THR A 449 10.31 -18.81 87.76
C THR A 449 8.98 -18.47 87.09
N GLU A 450 8.17 -17.62 87.71
CA GLU A 450 6.89 -17.15 87.16
C GLU A 450 7.09 -16.31 85.90
N SER A 451 8.08 -15.41 85.88
CA SER A 451 8.44 -14.61 84.70
C SER A 451 8.90 -15.48 83.52
N VAL A 452 9.75 -16.49 83.79
CA VAL A 452 10.21 -17.44 82.76
C VAL A 452 9.05 -18.28 82.21
N GLN A 453 8.11 -18.73 83.07
CA GLN A 453 6.90 -19.41 82.59
C GLN A 453 5.99 -18.50 81.74
N GLN A 454 5.89 -17.21 82.07
CA GLN A 454 5.10 -16.26 81.30
C GLN A 454 5.74 -16.00 79.92
N ILE A 455 7.07 -15.90 79.84
CA ILE A 455 7.82 -15.81 78.57
C ILE A 455 7.62 -17.07 77.73
N LEU A 456 7.72 -18.27 78.32
CA LEU A 456 7.47 -19.54 77.64
C LEU A 456 6.04 -19.63 77.06
N ARG A 457 5.02 -19.23 77.81
CA ARG A 457 3.63 -19.19 77.32
C ARG A 457 3.45 -18.17 76.18
N GLY A 458 4.13 -17.02 76.25
CA GLY A 458 4.16 -16.04 75.18
C GLY A 458 4.79 -16.61 73.90
N TYR A 459 5.93 -17.28 74.03
CA TYR A 459 6.63 -17.93 72.92
C TYR A 459 5.78 -19.03 72.25
N GLU A 460 5.13 -19.89 73.05
CA GLU A 460 4.19 -20.88 72.51
C GLU A 460 2.98 -20.26 71.80
N ALA A 461 2.44 -19.16 72.33
CA ALA A 461 1.32 -18.46 71.71
C ALA A 461 1.69 -17.86 70.34
N VAL A 462 2.88 -17.23 70.23
CA VAL A 462 3.44 -16.74 68.97
C VAL A 462 3.63 -17.88 67.98
N ARG A 463 4.25 -18.98 68.40
CA ARG A 463 4.48 -20.16 67.54
C ARG A 463 3.18 -20.77 67.00
N ARG A 464 2.10 -20.81 67.80
CA ARG A 464 0.78 -21.26 67.34
C ARG A 464 0.14 -20.27 66.36
N ALA A 465 0.33 -18.96 66.57
CA ALA A 465 -0.14 -17.93 65.65
C ALA A 465 0.58 -17.99 64.29
N GLU A 466 1.90 -18.21 64.28
CA GLU A 466 2.69 -18.44 63.06
C GLU A 466 2.18 -19.68 62.30
N GLN A 467 2.00 -20.81 62.98
CA GLN A 467 1.47 -22.03 62.36
C GLN A 467 0.07 -21.83 61.75
N ALA A 468 -0.81 -21.08 62.43
CA ALA A 468 -2.13 -20.74 61.92
C ALA A 468 -2.08 -19.78 60.72
N ALA A 469 -1.12 -18.84 60.70
CA ALA A 469 -0.89 -17.94 59.59
C ALA A 469 -0.39 -18.70 58.35
N THR A 470 0.61 -19.58 58.50
CA THR A 470 1.11 -20.44 57.40
C THR A 470 0.00 -21.30 56.82
N ALA A 471 -0.77 -22.00 57.67
CA ALA A 471 -1.90 -22.82 57.22
C ALA A 471 -3.03 -22.02 56.55
N SER A 472 -3.14 -20.72 56.82
CA SER A 472 -4.06 -19.81 56.13
C SER A 472 -3.50 -19.36 54.77
N SER A 473 -2.21 -19.04 54.71
CA SER A 473 -1.51 -18.70 53.46
C SER A 473 -1.61 -19.83 52.44
N GLU A 474 -1.35 -21.08 52.84
CA GLU A 474 -1.46 -22.23 51.93
C GLU A 474 -2.92 -22.47 51.44
N ARG A 475 -3.95 -22.03 52.17
CA ARG A 475 -5.34 -22.10 51.67
C ARG A 475 -5.61 -21.01 50.65
N LEU A 476 -5.07 -19.81 50.86
CA LEU A 476 -5.15 -18.70 49.90
C LEU A 476 -4.42 -19.04 48.60
N GLU A 477 -3.24 -19.67 48.67
CA GLU A 477 -2.53 -20.15 47.48
C GLU A 477 -3.33 -21.21 46.71
N ARG A 478 -3.88 -22.23 47.40
CA ARG A 478 -4.73 -23.26 46.75
C ARG A 478 -5.98 -22.67 46.11
N THR A 479 -6.62 -21.68 46.73
CA THR A 479 -7.80 -20.99 46.15
C THR A 479 -7.42 -20.07 45.00
N SER A 480 -6.29 -19.36 45.07
CA SER A 480 -5.75 -18.56 43.97
C SER A 480 -5.41 -19.42 42.75
N GLY A 481 -4.78 -20.59 42.95
CA GLY A 481 -4.54 -21.58 41.91
C GLY A 481 -5.83 -22.11 41.28
N GLY A 482 -6.86 -22.37 42.10
CA GLY A 482 -8.20 -22.75 41.62
C GLY A 482 -8.88 -21.69 40.76
N ILE A 483 -8.79 -20.40 41.16
CA ILE A 483 -9.31 -19.26 40.38
C ILE A 483 -8.54 -19.13 39.05
N THR A 484 -7.22 -19.29 39.09
CA THR A 484 -6.36 -19.23 37.89
C THR A 484 -6.74 -20.32 36.89
N ALA A 485 -6.96 -21.55 37.36
CA ALA A 485 -7.41 -22.66 36.52
C ALA A 485 -8.81 -22.44 35.95
N ALA A 486 -9.73 -21.84 36.72
CA ALA A 486 -11.07 -21.50 36.23
C ALA A 486 -11.03 -20.41 35.14
N ASN A 487 -10.19 -19.38 35.29
CA ASN A 487 -10.00 -18.35 34.26
C ASN A 487 -9.43 -18.96 32.97
N GLN A 488 -8.41 -19.82 33.07
CA GLN A 488 -7.87 -20.53 31.91
C GLN A 488 -8.91 -21.40 31.17
N GLN A 489 -9.88 -21.97 31.89
CA GLN A 489 -11.00 -22.71 31.28
C GLN A 489 -12.00 -21.77 30.59
N LEU A 490 -12.28 -20.59 31.15
CA LEU A 490 -13.10 -19.56 30.53
C LEU A 490 -12.45 -19.01 29.25
N ASP A 491 -11.14 -18.77 29.25
CA ASP A 491 -10.39 -18.34 28.06
C ASP A 491 -10.47 -19.37 26.92
N GLN A 492 -10.30 -20.65 27.25
CA GLN A 492 -10.43 -21.75 26.29
C GLN A 492 -11.85 -21.84 25.71
N LEU A 493 -12.88 -21.67 26.56
CA LEU A 493 -14.27 -21.65 26.13
C LEU A 493 -14.56 -20.45 25.22
N HIS A 494 -14.14 -19.25 25.60
CA HIS A 494 -14.31 -18.02 24.83
C HIS A 494 -13.62 -18.12 23.46
N PHE A 495 -12.38 -18.64 23.41
CA PHE A 495 -11.67 -18.93 22.16
C PHE A 495 -12.42 -19.92 21.27
N SER A 496 -13.00 -20.98 21.83
CA SER A 496 -13.78 -21.97 21.08
C SER A 496 -15.03 -21.36 20.44
N ILE A 497 -15.78 -20.55 21.20
CA ILE A 497 -17.00 -19.86 20.75
C ILE A 497 -16.66 -18.85 19.67
N HIS A 498 -15.63 -18.03 19.87
CA HIS A 498 -15.21 -17.03 18.89
C HIS A 498 -14.77 -17.68 17.56
N ARG A 499 -13.96 -18.75 17.63
CA ARG A 499 -13.52 -19.51 16.45
C ARG A 499 -14.69 -20.09 15.67
N ASP A 500 -15.67 -20.67 16.35
CA ASP A 500 -16.80 -21.32 15.70
C ASP A 500 -17.79 -20.28 15.13
N PHE A 501 -17.96 -19.12 15.79
CA PHE A 501 -18.67 -17.97 15.26
C PHE A 501 -18.00 -17.41 13.99
N GLU A 502 -16.69 -17.17 14.01
CA GLU A 502 -15.92 -16.72 12.83
C GLU A 502 -16.00 -17.74 11.68
N ARG A 503 -15.94 -19.04 11.99
CA ARG A 503 -16.15 -20.11 10.98
C ARG A 503 -17.54 -20.03 10.37
N GLY A 504 -18.57 -19.76 11.17
CA GLY A 504 -19.94 -19.51 10.73
C GLY A 504 -20.07 -18.27 9.84
N ARG A 505 -19.51 -17.13 10.27
CA ARG A 505 -19.49 -15.86 9.51
C ARG A 505 -18.83 -16.06 8.15
N ARG A 506 -17.61 -16.61 8.12
CA ARG A 506 -16.85 -16.89 6.89
C ARG A 506 -17.59 -17.85 5.96
N ALA A 507 -18.29 -18.86 6.49
CA ALA A 507 -19.11 -19.77 5.68
C ALA A 507 -20.33 -19.05 5.06
N LEU A 508 -20.99 -18.17 5.81
CA LEU A 508 -22.12 -17.36 5.32
C LEU A 508 -21.68 -16.33 4.27
N GLU A 509 -20.53 -15.68 4.48
CA GLU A 509 -19.94 -14.77 3.51
C GLU A 509 -19.48 -15.47 2.24
N ARG A 510 -18.90 -16.68 2.34
CA ARG A 510 -18.55 -17.47 1.17
C ARG A 510 -19.79 -17.85 0.37
N LYS A 511 -20.86 -18.35 1.01
CA LYS A 511 -22.16 -18.59 0.36
C LYS A 511 -22.75 -17.33 -0.29
N ARG A 512 -22.60 -16.17 0.36
CA ARG A 512 -23.02 -14.88 -0.20
C ARG A 512 -22.22 -14.52 -1.45
N LYS A 513 -20.90 -14.67 -1.44
CA LYS A 513 -20.03 -14.42 -2.60
C LYS A 513 -20.36 -15.40 -3.73
N GLU A 514 -20.41 -16.69 -3.46
CA GLU A 514 -20.83 -17.75 -4.40
C GLU A 514 -22.17 -17.41 -5.09
N GLU A 515 -23.18 -16.95 -4.34
CA GLU A 515 -24.46 -16.51 -4.89
C GLU A 515 -24.37 -15.26 -5.79
N LEU A 516 -23.60 -14.25 -5.39
CA LEU A 516 -23.43 -13.04 -6.21
C LEU A 516 -22.68 -13.33 -7.52
N GLU A 517 -21.67 -14.21 -7.50
CA GLU A 517 -20.97 -14.64 -8.72
C GLU A 517 -21.93 -15.42 -9.65
N LYS A 518 -22.80 -16.28 -9.11
CA LYS A 518 -23.87 -16.93 -9.89
C LYS A 518 -24.79 -15.92 -10.54
N PHE A 519 -25.23 -14.88 -9.83
CA PHE A 519 -26.10 -13.86 -10.44
C PHE A 519 -25.43 -13.14 -11.60
N LYS A 520 -24.14 -12.79 -11.48
CA LYS A 520 -23.39 -12.14 -12.57
C LYS A 520 -23.14 -13.06 -13.77
N THR A 521 -22.92 -14.35 -13.54
CA THR A 521 -22.58 -15.35 -14.58
C THR A 521 -23.81 -15.98 -15.24
N GLU A 522 -24.81 -16.40 -14.47
CA GLU A 522 -25.98 -17.13 -14.96
C GLU A 522 -27.08 -16.20 -15.53
N ILE A 523 -27.24 -14.99 -14.99
CA ILE A 523 -28.30 -14.09 -15.42
C ILE A 523 -27.89 -13.32 -16.68
N ASN A 524 -28.79 -13.32 -17.67
CA ASN A 524 -28.64 -12.55 -18.89
C ASN A 524 -29.08 -11.08 -18.64
N LEU A 525 -28.10 -10.19 -18.50
CA LEU A 525 -28.34 -8.76 -18.25
C LEU A 525 -29.08 -8.07 -19.41
N VAL A 526 -29.00 -8.57 -20.64
CA VAL A 526 -29.77 -8.03 -21.78
C VAL A 526 -31.26 -8.28 -21.57
N GLU A 527 -31.64 -9.53 -21.27
CA GLU A 527 -33.02 -9.90 -20.95
C GLU A 527 -33.54 -9.19 -19.70
N TYR A 528 -32.69 -9.06 -18.67
CA TYR A 528 -33.06 -8.34 -17.47
C TYR A 528 -33.37 -6.86 -17.77
N ALA A 529 -32.47 -6.15 -18.46
CA ALA A 529 -32.70 -4.76 -18.86
C ALA A 529 -33.95 -4.61 -19.74
N GLN A 530 -34.21 -5.54 -20.67
CA GLN A 530 -35.44 -5.53 -21.46
C GLN A 530 -36.72 -5.65 -20.59
N SER A 531 -36.69 -6.46 -19.51
CA SER A 531 -37.81 -6.51 -18.55
C SER A 531 -38.03 -5.20 -17.78
N GLN A 532 -36.98 -4.37 -17.68
CA GLN A 532 -37.02 -3.02 -17.09
C GLN A 532 -37.33 -1.94 -18.15
N GLY A 533 -37.91 -2.30 -19.30
CA GLY A 533 -38.35 -1.37 -20.35
C GLY A 533 -37.28 -0.97 -21.38
N TYR A 534 -36.05 -1.48 -21.29
CA TYR A 534 -34.99 -1.13 -22.26
C TYR A 534 -35.24 -1.78 -23.63
N GLN A 535 -35.19 -0.98 -24.69
CA GLN A 535 -35.36 -1.43 -26.07
C GLN A 535 -34.01 -1.76 -26.71
N TYR A 536 -33.91 -2.95 -27.33
CA TYR A 536 -32.70 -3.45 -27.97
C TYR A 536 -32.48 -2.83 -29.36
N ILE A 537 -31.32 -2.22 -29.59
CA ILE A 537 -30.96 -1.57 -30.87
C ILE A 537 -30.14 -2.55 -31.72
N SER A 538 -30.80 -3.23 -32.65
CA SER A 538 -30.16 -4.25 -33.51
C SER A 538 -29.01 -3.72 -34.34
N GLN A 539 -29.15 -2.54 -34.95
CA GLN A 539 -28.14 -1.92 -35.82
C GLN A 539 -26.85 -1.52 -35.09
N ALA A 540 -26.90 -1.31 -33.77
CA ALA A 540 -25.76 -0.93 -32.94
C ALA A 540 -25.18 -2.12 -32.14
N SER A 541 -25.86 -3.27 -32.16
CA SER A 541 -25.49 -4.47 -31.41
C SER A 541 -24.64 -5.44 -32.24
N SER A 542 -23.94 -6.35 -31.56
CA SER A 542 -23.07 -7.37 -32.13
C SER A 542 -23.22 -8.70 -31.38
N ARG A 543 -22.47 -9.73 -31.79
CA ARG A 543 -22.42 -11.01 -31.05
C ARG A 543 -21.82 -10.88 -29.66
N ASN A 544 -20.98 -9.88 -29.43
CA ASN A 544 -20.23 -9.67 -28.18
C ASN A 544 -20.72 -8.46 -27.37
N SER A 545 -21.68 -7.69 -27.88
CA SER A 545 -22.26 -6.54 -27.18
C SER A 545 -23.70 -6.26 -27.62
N ALA A 546 -24.59 -5.98 -26.66
CA ALA A 546 -25.94 -5.52 -26.90
C ALA A 546 -26.03 -4.03 -26.54
N VAL A 547 -26.55 -3.20 -27.45
CA VAL A 547 -26.84 -1.79 -27.17
C VAL A 547 -28.33 -1.67 -26.90
N LEU A 548 -28.69 -1.11 -25.75
CA LEU A 548 -30.09 -0.89 -25.37
C LEU A 548 -30.33 0.57 -25.02
N ARG A 549 -31.58 1.01 -25.19
CA ARG A 549 -32.02 2.37 -24.87
C ARG A 549 -33.37 2.34 -24.16
N HIS A 550 -33.49 3.08 -23.06
CA HIS A 550 -34.74 3.26 -22.32
C HIS A 550 -35.49 4.53 -22.83
N PRO A 551 -36.82 4.61 -22.73
CA PRO A 551 -37.59 5.76 -23.24
C PRO A 551 -37.28 7.12 -22.60
N ASP A 552 -36.75 7.15 -21.37
CA ASP A 552 -36.22 8.37 -20.73
C ASP A 552 -34.94 8.92 -21.40
N GLY A 553 -34.39 8.17 -22.35
CA GLY A 553 -33.20 8.51 -23.10
C GLY A 553 -31.91 7.86 -22.60
N ASP A 554 -31.92 7.14 -21.48
CA ASP A 554 -30.75 6.36 -21.04
C ASP A 554 -30.35 5.34 -22.11
N LYS A 555 -29.05 5.16 -22.30
CA LYS A 555 -28.46 4.32 -23.32
C LYS A 555 -27.30 3.56 -22.68
N ILE A 556 -27.45 2.24 -22.63
CA ILE A 556 -26.46 1.33 -22.06
C ILE A 556 -25.90 0.40 -23.14
N VAL A 557 -24.69 -0.08 -22.92
CA VAL A 557 -24.13 -1.20 -23.67
C VAL A 557 -23.85 -2.32 -22.68
N VAL A 558 -24.38 -3.51 -22.97
CA VAL A 558 -24.19 -4.74 -22.20
C VAL A 558 -23.23 -5.66 -22.95
N ALA A 559 -22.27 -6.25 -22.25
CA ALA A 559 -21.33 -7.23 -22.77
C ALA A 559 -21.12 -8.35 -21.73
N THR A 560 -20.28 -9.32 -22.06
CA THR A 560 -19.84 -10.36 -21.12
C THR A 560 -18.31 -10.34 -21.06
N ASP A 561 -17.72 -10.22 -19.88
CA ASP A 561 -16.25 -10.23 -19.73
C ASP A 561 -15.68 -11.67 -19.78
N THR A 562 -14.36 -11.83 -19.64
CA THR A 562 -13.64 -13.11 -19.71
C THR A 562 -13.90 -14.06 -18.54
N ASP A 563 -14.39 -13.53 -17.42
CA ASP A 563 -14.88 -14.30 -16.27
C ASP A 563 -16.34 -14.79 -16.43
N GLY A 564 -17.01 -14.41 -17.52
CA GLY A 564 -18.40 -14.75 -17.80
C GLY A 564 -19.42 -13.79 -17.16
N HIS A 565 -18.98 -12.72 -16.48
CA HIS A 565 -19.87 -11.74 -15.89
C HIS A 565 -20.57 -10.89 -16.95
N GLY A 566 -21.90 -10.79 -16.85
CA GLY A 566 -22.68 -9.81 -17.59
C GLY A 566 -22.40 -8.42 -17.02
N VAL A 567 -21.77 -7.57 -17.83
CA VAL A 567 -21.37 -6.20 -17.48
C VAL A 567 -22.10 -5.20 -18.36
N TYR A 568 -22.37 -4.02 -17.82
CA TYR A 568 -22.89 -2.87 -18.58
C TYR A 568 -22.08 -1.61 -18.31
N PHE A 569 -22.22 -0.65 -19.23
CA PHE A 569 -21.85 0.74 -19.00
C PHE A 569 -22.86 1.66 -19.66
N SER A 570 -23.16 2.78 -19.01
CA SER A 570 -23.86 3.89 -19.64
C SER A 570 -22.97 4.56 -20.69
N VAL A 571 -23.61 5.07 -21.74
CA VAL A 571 -23.00 5.92 -22.76
C VAL A 571 -23.01 7.39 -22.32
N ARG A 572 -23.74 7.74 -21.26
CA ARG A 572 -23.94 9.12 -20.79
C ARG A 572 -23.24 9.44 -19.48
N ASP A 573 -23.07 8.44 -18.61
CA ASP A 573 -22.43 8.62 -17.29
C ASP A 573 -21.29 7.60 -17.11
N ASP A 574 -20.07 8.11 -16.94
CA ASP A 574 -18.87 7.30 -16.71
C ASP A 574 -18.78 6.70 -15.30
N ALA A 575 -19.62 7.13 -14.35
CA ALA A 575 -19.78 6.50 -13.04
C ALA A 575 -20.80 5.34 -13.06
N ASP A 576 -21.71 5.31 -14.04
CA ASP A 576 -22.80 4.33 -14.14
C ASP A 576 -22.39 3.12 -14.99
N ASN A 577 -21.71 2.17 -14.36
CA ASN A 577 -21.27 0.92 -14.95
C ASN A 577 -21.04 -0.15 -13.88
N GLY A 578 -21.04 -1.40 -14.31
CA GLY A 578 -20.80 -2.54 -13.42
C GLY A 578 -21.47 -3.80 -13.93
N THR A 579 -21.93 -4.64 -13.01
CA THR A 579 -22.64 -5.89 -13.26
C THR A 579 -24.16 -5.69 -13.17
N ILE A 580 -24.94 -6.77 -13.32
CA ILE A 580 -26.38 -6.77 -13.03
C ILE A 580 -26.72 -6.27 -11.61
N ILE A 581 -25.83 -6.48 -10.63
CA ILE A 581 -26.03 -6.00 -9.26
C ILE A 581 -26.03 -4.47 -9.27
N ASP A 582 -24.97 -3.89 -9.82
CA ASP A 582 -24.75 -2.44 -9.89
C ASP A 582 -25.84 -1.76 -10.74
N PHE A 583 -26.27 -2.40 -11.83
CA PHE A 583 -27.40 -1.94 -12.66
C PHE A 583 -28.68 -1.75 -11.85
N ILE A 584 -29.04 -2.74 -11.02
CA ILE A 584 -30.23 -2.67 -10.15
C ILE A 584 -30.04 -1.60 -9.07
N GLN A 585 -28.86 -1.54 -8.44
CA GLN A 585 -28.58 -0.52 -7.43
C GLN A 585 -28.70 0.89 -7.99
N ASN A 586 -28.18 1.14 -9.19
CA ASN A 586 -28.17 2.46 -9.83
C ASN A 586 -29.54 2.88 -10.39
N ARG A 587 -30.45 1.94 -10.70
CA ARG A 587 -31.80 2.26 -11.20
C ARG A 587 -32.90 2.24 -10.13
N GLN A 588 -32.76 1.43 -9.09
CA GLN A 588 -33.75 1.30 -8.02
C GLN A 588 -33.31 1.87 -6.67
N ASN A 589 -32.09 2.41 -6.55
CA ASN A 589 -31.49 2.95 -5.32
C ASN A 589 -31.59 1.97 -4.12
N THR A 590 -31.42 0.68 -4.41
CA THR A 590 -31.65 -0.40 -3.44
C THR A 590 -30.36 -0.93 -2.84
N ARG A 591 -30.43 -1.44 -1.61
CA ARG A 591 -29.30 -2.06 -0.91
C ARG A 591 -29.08 -3.49 -1.44
N LEU A 592 -27.87 -4.02 -1.30
CA LEU A 592 -27.49 -5.37 -1.75
C LEU A 592 -28.42 -6.51 -1.26
N SER A 593 -29.08 -6.35 -0.11
CA SER A 593 -30.11 -7.27 0.39
C SER A 593 -31.38 -7.29 -0.47
N GLY A 594 -31.81 -6.12 -0.97
CA GLY A 594 -32.93 -5.97 -1.91
C GLY A 594 -32.60 -6.59 -3.26
N VAL A 595 -31.44 -6.24 -3.84
CA VAL A 595 -30.94 -6.82 -5.10
C VAL A 595 -30.93 -8.35 -5.05
N ARG A 596 -30.40 -8.93 -3.96
CA ARG A 596 -30.35 -10.40 -3.80
C ARG A 596 -31.74 -11.04 -3.73
N LYS A 597 -32.74 -10.36 -3.17
CA LYS A 597 -34.12 -10.86 -3.16
C LYS A 597 -34.70 -10.85 -4.57
N GLU A 598 -34.62 -9.72 -5.26
CA GLU A 598 -35.12 -9.55 -6.63
C GLU A 598 -34.49 -10.52 -7.62
N LEU A 599 -33.16 -10.72 -7.56
CA LEU A 599 -32.46 -11.64 -8.47
C LEU A 599 -32.79 -13.12 -8.19
N ARG A 600 -33.11 -13.50 -6.95
CA ARG A 600 -33.69 -14.83 -6.65
C ARG A 600 -35.09 -14.97 -7.23
N ASP A 601 -35.92 -13.95 -7.02
CA ASP A 601 -37.31 -13.94 -7.51
C ASP A 601 -37.33 -13.99 -9.05
N TRP A 602 -36.35 -13.38 -9.73
CA TRP A 602 -36.13 -13.49 -11.17
C TRP A 602 -35.72 -14.89 -11.62
N LEU A 603 -34.79 -15.54 -10.92
CA LEU A 603 -34.35 -16.92 -11.23
C LEU A 603 -35.43 -17.97 -10.94
N ASN A 604 -36.26 -17.76 -9.92
CA ASN A 604 -37.31 -18.70 -9.50
C ASN A 604 -38.60 -18.58 -10.32
N LYS A 605 -38.80 -17.50 -11.08
CA LYS A 605 -39.98 -17.35 -11.96
C LYS A 605 -39.83 -18.25 -13.20
N PRO A 606 -40.83 -19.11 -13.52
CA PRO A 606 -40.81 -19.86 -14.77
C PRO A 606 -40.79 -18.89 -15.97
N ARG A 607 -40.03 -19.24 -17.02
CA ARG A 607 -39.82 -18.40 -18.22
C ARG A 607 -41.05 -18.30 -19.14
N ALA A 608 -42.22 -17.96 -18.60
CA ALA A 608 -43.42 -17.61 -19.35
C ALA A 608 -43.34 -16.18 -19.92
N ARG A 609 -42.24 -15.81 -20.58
CA ARG A 609 -42.06 -14.50 -21.22
C ARG A 609 -42.71 -14.47 -22.60
N GLY A 610 -44.04 -14.47 -22.60
CA GLY A 610 -44.89 -14.40 -23.78
C GLY A 610 -45.73 -13.13 -23.86
N SER A 611 -45.12 -11.94 -23.78
CA SER A 611 -45.76 -10.66 -24.18
C SER A 611 -44.81 -9.45 -24.16
N GLU A 612 -43.95 -9.30 -23.15
CA GLU A 612 -43.28 -8.01 -22.88
C GLU A 612 -42.08 -7.66 -23.76
N PHE A 613 -41.25 -8.64 -24.15
CA PHE A 613 -40.09 -8.40 -25.01
C PHE A 613 -39.60 -9.67 -25.74
N ILE A 614 -38.86 -9.48 -26.84
CA ILE A 614 -38.19 -10.55 -27.58
C ILE A 614 -36.91 -10.96 -26.82
N PRO A 615 -36.77 -12.22 -26.35
CA PRO A 615 -35.53 -12.69 -25.71
C PRO A 615 -34.33 -12.60 -26.65
N ARG A 616 -33.15 -12.37 -26.08
CA ARG A 616 -31.87 -12.24 -26.80
C ARG A 616 -30.81 -13.06 -26.10
N ASP A 617 -29.97 -13.79 -26.84
CA ASP A 617 -28.86 -14.53 -26.25
C ASP A 617 -27.92 -13.62 -25.46
N LYS A 618 -27.33 -14.17 -24.38
CA LYS A 618 -26.31 -13.45 -23.61
C LYS A 618 -25.11 -13.16 -24.52
N PRO A 619 -24.59 -11.91 -24.58
CA PRO A 619 -23.46 -11.56 -25.44
C PRO A 619 -22.26 -12.48 -25.20
N GLN A 620 -21.60 -12.92 -26.26
CA GLN A 620 -20.43 -13.79 -26.17
C GLN A 620 -19.26 -13.07 -25.47
N SER A 621 -18.52 -13.80 -24.64
CA SER A 621 -17.41 -13.27 -23.84
C SER A 621 -16.41 -12.47 -24.68
N ILE A 622 -15.93 -11.35 -24.15
CA ILE A 622 -15.05 -10.40 -24.81
C ILE A 622 -13.91 -9.98 -23.88
N ASN A 623 -12.72 -9.76 -24.43
CA ASN A 623 -11.58 -9.27 -23.66
C ASN A 623 -11.80 -7.81 -23.23
N SER A 624 -11.47 -7.50 -21.96
CA SER A 624 -11.48 -6.16 -21.36
C SER A 624 -10.93 -5.02 -22.25
N ASP A 625 -9.83 -5.22 -22.99
CA ASP A 625 -9.31 -4.18 -23.90
C ASP A 625 -10.25 -3.91 -25.07
N ARG A 626 -10.89 -4.94 -25.61
CA ARG A 626 -11.92 -4.78 -26.64
C ARG A 626 -13.21 -4.19 -26.08
N LEU A 627 -13.55 -4.47 -24.81
CA LEU A 627 -14.65 -3.82 -24.11
C LEU A 627 -14.42 -2.30 -23.99
N LYS A 628 -13.19 -1.86 -23.66
CA LYS A 628 -12.81 -0.43 -23.65
C LYS A 628 -12.96 0.22 -25.02
N ILE A 629 -12.64 -0.49 -26.11
CA ILE A 629 -12.88 -0.01 -27.48
C ILE A 629 -14.38 0.16 -27.76
N ILE A 630 -15.22 -0.80 -27.36
CA ILE A 630 -16.68 -0.67 -27.53
C ILE A 630 -17.22 0.50 -26.70
N LYS A 631 -16.74 0.69 -25.46
CA LYS A 631 -17.11 1.86 -24.64
C LYS A 631 -16.74 3.17 -25.31
N ALA A 632 -15.48 3.34 -25.72
CA ALA A 632 -15.04 4.52 -26.45
C ALA A 632 -15.89 4.76 -27.72
N ALA A 633 -16.18 3.70 -28.48
CA ALA A 633 -16.95 3.80 -29.71
C ALA A 633 -18.43 4.09 -29.52
N SER A 634 -19.00 3.78 -28.35
CA SER A 634 -20.40 4.07 -28.03
C SER A 634 -20.70 5.57 -27.89
N ASN A 635 -19.65 6.36 -27.63
CA ASN A 635 -19.65 7.82 -27.50
C ASN A 635 -19.40 8.55 -28.83
N PHE A 636 -19.09 7.85 -29.93
CA PHE A 636 -18.84 8.51 -31.21
C PHE A 636 -20.15 8.92 -31.91
N GLU A 637 -20.15 10.10 -32.50
CA GLU A 637 -21.27 10.60 -33.29
C GLU A 637 -21.03 10.35 -34.78
N VAL A 638 -22.03 9.79 -35.47
CA VAL A 638 -21.97 9.60 -36.93
C VAL A 638 -22.14 10.94 -37.63
N VAL A 639 -21.17 11.32 -38.46
CA VAL A 639 -21.15 12.62 -39.15
C VAL A 639 -21.41 12.50 -40.66
N GLN A 640 -22.07 13.52 -41.21
CA GLN A 640 -22.32 13.67 -42.66
C GLN A 640 -21.38 14.68 -43.34
N SER A 641 -20.52 15.34 -42.55
CA SER A 641 -19.58 16.38 -42.95
C SER A 641 -18.47 16.43 -41.89
N HIS A 642 -17.23 16.73 -42.28
CA HIS A 642 -16.13 16.80 -41.32
C HIS A 642 -15.03 17.75 -41.84
N PRO A 643 -14.71 18.86 -41.14
CA PRO A 643 -13.81 19.90 -41.65
C PRO A 643 -12.46 19.38 -42.17
N TYR A 644 -11.80 18.49 -41.41
CA TYR A 644 -10.55 17.84 -41.81
C TYR A 644 -10.65 17.07 -43.15
N LEU A 645 -11.75 16.38 -43.42
CA LEU A 645 -11.91 15.59 -44.64
C LEU A 645 -12.22 16.48 -45.86
N GLU A 646 -12.96 17.56 -45.64
CA GLU A 646 -13.25 18.57 -46.67
C GLU A 646 -12.00 19.38 -47.05
N LYS A 647 -11.12 19.65 -46.08
CA LYS A 647 -9.76 20.19 -46.31
C LYS A 647 -8.89 19.21 -47.12
N ARG A 648 -9.00 17.91 -46.87
CA ARG A 648 -8.39 16.83 -47.69
C ARG A 648 -9.12 16.56 -49.02
N GLY A 649 -10.11 17.37 -49.41
CA GLY A 649 -10.76 17.32 -50.72
C GLY A 649 -11.91 16.31 -50.86
N ILE A 650 -12.30 15.61 -49.80
CA ILE A 650 -13.47 14.73 -49.79
C ILE A 650 -14.73 15.60 -49.74
N LYS A 651 -15.64 15.43 -50.71
CA LYS A 651 -16.92 16.15 -50.75
C LYS A 651 -17.87 15.61 -49.68
N GLN A 652 -18.67 16.48 -49.06
CA GLN A 652 -19.71 16.07 -48.10
C GLN A 652 -20.70 15.06 -48.69
N SER A 653 -20.95 15.11 -50.00
CA SER A 653 -21.79 14.13 -50.71
C SER A 653 -21.27 12.69 -50.60
N ILE A 654 -19.96 12.48 -50.42
CA ILE A 654 -19.38 11.14 -50.22
C ILE A 654 -19.81 10.59 -48.85
N LEU A 655 -19.66 11.38 -47.78
CA LEU A 655 -20.08 10.99 -46.43
C LEU A 655 -21.61 10.83 -46.29
N LYS A 656 -22.38 11.53 -47.13
CA LYS A 656 -23.85 11.39 -47.22
C LYS A 656 -24.31 10.21 -48.08
N SER A 657 -23.43 9.62 -48.91
CA SER A 657 -23.79 8.48 -49.77
C SER A 657 -24.04 7.20 -48.95
N ASP A 658 -24.93 6.34 -49.44
CA ASP A 658 -25.25 5.04 -48.80
C ASP A 658 -24.01 4.17 -48.55
N ARG A 659 -22.97 4.33 -49.37
CA ARG A 659 -21.72 3.59 -49.27
C ARG A 659 -20.89 3.94 -48.04
N PHE A 660 -20.88 5.22 -47.62
CA PHE A 660 -20.00 5.73 -46.55
C PHE A 660 -20.74 6.35 -45.36
N LEU A 661 -22.05 6.59 -45.44
CA LEU A 661 -22.86 7.08 -44.32
C LEU A 661 -22.69 6.19 -43.09
N GLY A 662 -22.14 6.72 -41.99
CA GLY A 662 -21.87 5.95 -40.76
C GLY A 662 -20.59 5.11 -40.77
N THR A 663 -19.74 5.23 -41.81
CA THR A 663 -18.40 4.60 -41.84
C THR A 663 -17.30 5.50 -41.26
N VAL A 664 -17.63 6.77 -41.05
CA VAL A 664 -16.82 7.77 -40.36
C VAL A 664 -17.66 8.34 -39.22
N ALA A 665 -17.03 8.54 -38.07
CA ALA A 665 -17.63 9.17 -36.91
C ALA A 665 -16.71 10.29 -36.38
N VAL A 666 -17.17 11.06 -35.40
CA VAL A 666 -16.36 12.04 -34.68
C VAL A 666 -16.32 11.68 -33.19
N ASP A 667 -15.17 11.93 -32.54
CA ASP A 667 -15.04 11.83 -31.08
C ASP A 667 -15.26 13.20 -30.41
N ASN A 668 -15.35 13.21 -29.08
CA ASN A 668 -15.52 14.44 -28.28
C ASN A 668 -14.34 15.44 -28.40
N ARG A 669 -13.30 15.12 -29.19
CA ARG A 669 -12.14 15.98 -29.47
C ARG A 669 -12.13 16.50 -30.92
N GLY A 670 -13.18 16.22 -31.70
CA GLY A 670 -13.29 16.64 -33.10
C GLY A 670 -12.38 15.88 -34.07
N ASN A 671 -11.93 14.68 -33.72
CA ASN A 671 -11.14 13.83 -34.62
C ASN A 671 -12.04 13.01 -35.56
N ALA A 672 -11.63 12.87 -36.82
CA ALA A 672 -12.27 11.93 -37.74
C ALA A 672 -11.90 10.49 -37.34
N ILE A 673 -12.90 9.72 -36.94
CA ILE A 673 -12.75 8.34 -36.49
C ILE A 673 -13.15 7.36 -37.59
N PHE A 674 -12.26 6.40 -37.84
CA PHE A 674 -12.41 5.30 -38.78
C PHE A 674 -12.43 3.98 -38.02
N PRO A 675 -13.59 3.35 -37.76
CA PRO A 675 -13.67 2.12 -37.00
C PRO A 675 -13.17 0.89 -37.77
N HIS A 676 -12.38 0.03 -37.12
CA HIS A 676 -11.88 -1.23 -37.67
C HIS A 676 -12.70 -2.39 -37.11
N TYR A 677 -13.02 -3.37 -37.96
CA TYR A 677 -13.87 -4.51 -37.62
C TYR A 677 -13.27 -5.85 -38.06
N ASP A 678 -13.61 -6.89 -37.32
CA ASP A 678 -13.46 -8.30 -37.70
C ASP A 678 -14.86 -8.96 -37.86
N GLY A 679 -14.95 -10.30 -37.75
CA GLY A 679 -16.20 -11.05 -37.76
C GLY A 679 -17.03 -10.97 -36.46
N ASN A 680 -16.42 -10.50 -35.36
CA ASN A 680 -17.00 -10.40 -34.02
C ASN A 680 -17.46 -8.97 -33.65
N GLY A 681 -17.10 -7.97 -34.45
CA GLY A 681 -17.52 -6.57 -34.28
C GLY A 681 -16.35 -5.60 -34.39
N ILE A 682 -16.43 -4.46 -33.71
CA ILE A 682 -15.34 -3.46 -33.67
C ILE A 682 -14.13 -4.01 -32.90
N THR A 683 -12.91 -3.78 -33.39
CA THR A 683 -11.65 -4.22 -32.77
C THR A 683 -10.75 -3.06 -32.34
N GLY A 684 -10.96 -1.88 -32.92
CA GLY A 684 -10.21 -0.66 -32.70
C GLY A 684 -10.67 0.43 -33.66
N PHE A 685 -10.00 1.57 -33.67
CA PHE A 685 -10.28 2.65 -34.61
C PHE A 685 -9.02 3.47 -34.90
N THR A 686 -8.93 4.01 -36.12
CA THR A 686 -7.94 5.03 -36.46
C THR A 686 -8.57 6.40 -36.27
N ALA A 687 -7.92 7.29 -35.53
CA ALA A 687 -8.31 8.68 -35.36
C ALA A 687 -7.37 9.58 -36.17
N LYS A 688 -7.92 10.53 -36.93
CA LYS A 688 -7.15 11.51 -37.71
C LYS A 688 -7.67 12.94 -37.52
N ASN A 689 -6.74 13.88 -37.53
CA ASN A 689 -6.98 15.31 -37.58
C ASN A 689 -5.79 16.01 -38.27
N GLU A 690 -5.81 17.34 -38.39
CA GLU A 690 -4.78 18.08 -39.17
C GLU A 690 -3.34 17.72 -38.79
N ASN A 691 -3.05 17.69 -37.49
CA ASN A 691 -1.72 17.37 -36.95
C ASN A 691 -1.73 16.09 -36.08
N TYR A 692 -2.71 15.20 -36.30
CA TYR A 692 -2.87 13.98 -35.50
C TYR A 692 -3.19 12.77 -36.37
N THR A 693 -2.51 11.66 -36.10
CA THR A 693 -2.90 10.33 -36.57
C THR A 693 -2.54 9.33 -35.48
N GLY A 694 -3.56 8.65 -34.95
CA GLY A 694 -3.40 7.66 -33.89
C GLY A 694 -4.26 6.43 -34.14
N PHE A 695 -3.86 5.29 -33.57
CA PHE A 695 -4.71 4.11 -33.47
C PHE A 695 -5.13 3.92 -32.02
N SER A 696 -6.36 3.46 -31.81
CA SER A 696 -6.95 3.28 -30.49
C SER A 696 -6.10 2.39 -29.57
N LYS A 697 -5.69 2.91 -28.40
CA LYS A 697 -4.90 2.18 -27.41
C LYS A 697 -5.66 0.94 -26.91
N GLY A 698 -5.02 -0.22 -26.90
CA GLY A 698 -5.64 -1.52 -26.57
C GLY A 698 -6.46 -2.14 -27.72
N GLY A 699 -6.72 -1.40 -28.79
CA GLY A 699 -7.37 -1.96 -29.97
C GLY A 699 -6.45 -2.86 -30.78
N THR A 700 -7.04 -3.77 -31.56
CA THR A 700 -6.33 -4.56 -32.58
C THR A 700 -6.65 -3.99 -33.96
N LYS A 701 -5.62 -3.74 -34.79
CA LYS A 701 -5.80 -3.35 -36.19
C LYS A 701 -6.47 -4.49 -36.97
N ALA A 702 -7.74 -4.35 -37.28
CA ALA A 702 -8.46 -5.17 -38.25
C ALA A 702 -8.68 -4.34 -39.53
N LEU A 703 -9.81 -4.49 -40.23
CA LEU A 703 -10.09 -3.74 -41.47
C LEU A 703 -11.11 -2.63 -41.20
N TRP A 704 -10.84 -1.42 -41.69
CA TRP A 704 -11.91 -0.47 -41.96
C TRP A 704 -12.64 -0.90 -43.23
N ARG A 705 -13.95 -0.68 -43.32
CA ARG A 705 -14.77 -1.09 -44.46
C ARG A 705 -15.90 -0.10 -44.74
N SER A 706 -16.21 0.10 -46.02
CA SER A 706 -17.45 0.73 -46.44
C SER A 706 -18.66 -0.13 -46.05
N LYS A 707 -19.87 0.45 -46.06
CA LYS A 707 -21.09 -0.34 -45.94
C LYS A 707 -21.14 -1.43 -47.03
N PRO A 708 -21.53 -2.67 -46.70
CA PRO A 708 -21.82 -3.70 -47.69
C PRO A 708 -23.14 -3.40 -48.42
N SER A 709 -23.25 -3.86 -49.66
CA SER A 709 -24.50 -3.98 -50.40
C SER A 709 -24.59 -5.36 -51.07
N GLU A 710 -25.78 -5.92 -51.21
CA GLU A 710 -26.00 -7.14 -51.99
C GLU A 710 -25.69 -6.95 -53.48
N SER A 711 -25.70 -5.70 -53.95
CA SER A 711 -25.29 -5.32 -55.30
C SER A 711 -23.78 -5.29 -55.52
N ASP A 712 -22.95 -5.48 -54.48
CA ASP A 712 -21.48 -5.37 -54.58
C ASP A 712 -20.91 -6.40 -55.55
N ARG A 713 -20.25 -5.93 -56.62
CA ARG A 713 -19.57 -6.78 -57.63
C ARG A 713 -18.11 -6.39 -57.85
N ARG A 714 -17.60 -5.42 -57.09
CA ARG A 714 -16.19 -5.06 -57.03
C ARG A 714 -15.74 -4.82 -55.58
N LEU A 715 -14.57 -5.33 -55.22
CA LEU A 715 -13.88 -5.07 -53.95
C LEU A 715 -12.61 -4.26 -54.22
N VAL A 716 -12.55 -3.02 -53.75
CA VAL A 716 -11.34 -2.18 -53.80
C VAL A 716 -10.61 -2.24 -52.45
N ILE A 717 -9.30 -2.50 -52.49
CA ILE A 717 -8.43 -2.63 -51.32
C ILE A 717 -7.40 -1.49 -51.35
N VAL A 718 -7.37 -0.66 -50.30
CA VAL A 718 -6.51 0.53 -50.17
C VAL A 718 -5.76 0.54 -48.83
N GLU A 719 -4.83 1.48 -48.64
CA GLU A 719 -4.06 1.58 -47.39
C GLU A 719 -4.79 2.38 -46.30
N SER A 720 -5.54 3.44 -46.64
CA SER A 720 -6.35 4.19 -45.66
C SER A 720 -7.80 4.39 -46.08
N ALA A 721 -8.67 4.65 -45.10
CA ALA A 721 -10.08 4.99 -45.34
C ALA A 721 -10.25 6.30 -46.14
N ILE A 722 -9.28 7.23 -46.04
CA ILE A 722 -9.28 8.46 -46.84
C ILE A 722 -8.99 8.15 -48.31
N ASP A 723 -8.12 7.17 -48.59
CA ASP A 723 -7.86 6.69 -49.96
C ASP A 723 -9.07 5.97 -50.55
N ALA A 724 -9.82 5.20 -49.74
CA ALA A 724 -11.07 4.58 -50.18
C ALA A 724 -12.09 5.63 -50.64
N MET A 725 -12.30 6.67 -49.83
CA MET A 725 -13.20 7.78 -50.18
C MET A 725 -12.67 8.59 -51.37
N SER A 726 -11.34 8.77 -51.48
CA SER A 726 -10.71 9.50 -52.59
C SER A 726 -10.83 8.75 -53.92
N TYR A 727 -10.50 7.45 -53.92
CA TYR A 727 -10.67 6.56 -55.04
C TYR A 727 -12.15 6.51 -55.47
N HIS A 728 -13.08 6.39 -54.52
CA HIS A 728 -14.51 6.43 -54.83
C HIS A 728 -14.88 7.74 -55.52
N GLN A 729 -14.49 8.89 -54.98
CA GLN A 729 -14.79 10.20 -55.57
C GLN A 729 -14.17 10.39 -56.97
N LEU A 730 -13.05 9.73 -57.29
CA LEU A 730 -12.40 9.77 -58.61
C LEU A 730 -13.00 8.80 -59.65
N PHE A 731 -13.69 7.73 -59.21
CA PHE A 731 -14.10 6.63 -60.10
C PHE A 731 -15.57 6.19 -59.96
N ILE A 732 -16.38 6.88 -59.17
CA ILE A 732 -17.79 6.55 -58.89
C ILE A 732 -18.62 6.37 -60.16
N ASP A 733 -18.52 7.30 -61.12
CA ASP A 733 -19.28 7.30 -62.38
C ASP A 733 -19.00 6.07 -63.25
N LYS A 734 -17.90 5.36 -62.99
CA LYS A 734 -17.53 4.13 -63.70
C LYS A 734 -18.03 2.87 -63.00
N ASN A 735 -18.19 2.86 -61.66
CA ASN A 735 -18.41 1.63 -60.88
C ASN A 735 -19.16 1.87 -59.54
N SER A 736 -20.48 2.04 -59.59
CA SER A 736 -21.34 2.23 -58.41
C SER A 736 -21.39 1.04 -57.43
N ASN A 737 -21.29 -0.19 -57.95
CA ASN A 737 -21.37 -1.45 -57.19
C ASN A 737 -20.04 -1.87 -56.54
N THR A 738 -19.33 -0.90 -55.96
CA THR A 738 -17.99 -1.09 -55.39
C THR A 738 -17.99 -1.01 -53.86
N ARG A 739 -17.44 -2.04 -53.22
CA ARG A 739 -17.13 -2.11 -51.79
C ARG A 739 -15.66 -1.75 -51.54
N TYR A 740 -15.37 -1.09 -50.42
CA TYR A 740 -14.01 -0.67 -50.06
C TYR A 740 -13.58 -1.28 -48.73
N ILE A 741 -12.32 -1.68 -48.63
CA ILE A 741 -11.65 -2.03 -47.37
C ILE A 741 -10.29 -1.32 -47.27
N SER A 742 -9.87 -0.93 -46.06
CA SER A 742 -8.53 -0.39 -45.83
C SER A 742 -7.74 -1.13 -44.76
N THR A 743 -6.43 -1.24 -44.96
CA THR A 743 -5.50 -1.94 -44.05
C THR A 743 -5.05 -1.10 -42.86
N GLY A 744 -5.03 0.23 -42.97
CA GLY A 744 -4.47 1.12 -41.95
C GLY A 744 -2.94 1.08 -41.88
N GLY A 745 -2.30 0.99 -43.06
CA GLY A 745 -0.85 0.82 -43.25
C GLY A 745 -0.42 -0.64 -43.34
N THR A 746 0.75 -0.97 -42.79
CA THR A 746 1.34 -2.32 -42.79
C THR A 746 0.35 -3.38 -42.27
N ILE A 747 0.13 -4.42 -43.08
CA ILE A 747 -0.74 -5.55 -42.72
C ILE A 747 -0.12 -6.47 -41.67
N SER A 748 -0.96 -6.97 -40.78
CA SER A 748 -0.70 -8.13 -39.93
C SER A 748 -1.35 -9.39 -40.50
N ASP A 749 -0.90 -10.58 -40.06
CA ASP A 749 -1.44 -11.87 -40.54
C ASP A 749 -2.96 -11.98 -40.36
N LYS A 750 -3.47 -11.53 -39.20
CA LYS A 750 -4.92 -11.48 -38.92
C LYS A 750 -5.69 -10.59 -39.90
N GLN A 751 -5.09 -9.49 -40.36
CA GLN A 751 -5.71 -8.63 -41.38
C GLN A 751 -5.65 -9.30 -42.75
N LEU A 752 -4.55 -9.99 -43.06
CA LEU A 752 -4.41 -10.76 -44.29
C LEU A 752 -5.48 -11.86 -44.40
N ASP A 753 -5.79 -12.58 -43.31
CA ASP A 753 -6.86 -13.57 -43.28
C ASP A 753 -8.26 -12.96 -43.49
N LEU A 754 -8.53 -11.79 -42.91
CA LEU A 754 -9.78 -11.04 -43.17
C LEU A 754 -9.87 -10.59 -44.63
N ILE A 755 -8.75 -10.17 -45.25
CA ILE A 755 -8.69 -9.78 -46.66
C ILE A 755 -8.90 -11.00 -47.56
N LYS A 756 -8.22 -12.13 -47.30
CA LYS A 756 -8.41 -13.41 -48.01
C LYS A 756 -9.86 -13.86 -48.00
N THR A 757 -10.54 -13.73 -46.86
CA THR A 757 -11.96 -14.04 -46.71
C THR A 757 -12.80 -13.13 -47.63
N ALA A 758 -12.59 -11.81 -47.56
CA ALA A 758 -13.31 -10.84 -48.40
C ALA A 758 -13.05 -11.04 -49.92
N MET A 759 -11.82 -11.35 -50.31
CA MET A 759 -11.45 -11.70 -51.69
C MET A 759 -12.15 -12.98 -52.16
N THR A 760 -12.17 -14.01 -51.30
CA THR A 760 -12.83 -15.29 -51.58
C THR A 760 -14.32 -15.10 -51.79
N ASP A 761 -14.99 -14.33 -50.93
CA ASP A 761 -16.42 -14.09 -51.04
C ASP A 761 -16.78 -13.22 -52.26
N MET A 762 -15.97 -12.21 -52.60
CA MET A 762 -16.13 -11.45 -53.85
C MET A 762 -15.93 -12.34 -55.09
N THR A 763 -14.99 -13.29 -55.03
CA THR A 763 -14.73 -14.24 -56.13
C THR A 763 -15.88 -15.24 -56.31
N LYS A 764 -16.49 -15.74 -55.22
CA LYS A 764 -17.65 -16.65 -55.27
C LYS A 764 -18.83 -16.05 -56.03
N ILE A 765 -19.05 -14.74 -55.90
CA ILE A 765 -20.13 -14.01 -56.60
C ILE A 765 -19.71 -13.48 -57.98
N GLY A 766 -18.56 -13.90 -58.51
CA GLY A 766 -18.07 -13.54 -59.84
C GLY A 766 -17.54 -12.10 -59.98
N GLY A 767 -17.32 -11.42 -58.86
CA GLY A 767 -16.88 -10.03 -58.80
C GLY A 767 -15.39 -9.82 -59.09
N GLU A 768 -15.00 -8.56 -59.21
CA GLU A 768 -13.62 -8.11 -59.40
C GLU A 768 -12.97 -7.69 -58.08
N ILE A 769 -11.67 -7.91 -57.95
CA ILE A 769 -10.85 -7.41 -56.85
C ILE A 769 -9.84 -6.41 -57.43
N VAL A 770 -9.86 -5.18 -56.91
CA VAL A 770 -8.96 -4.10 -57.29
C VAL A 770 -8.01 -3.82 -56.14
N ILE A 771 -6.71 -3.97 -56.37
CA ILE A 771 -5.66 -3.61 -55.42
C ILE A 771 -5.20 -2.19 -55.75
N ALA A 772 -5.60 -1.23 -54.93
CA ALA A 772 -5.37 0.21 -55.10
C ALA A 772 -4.49 0.76 -53.96
N THR A 773 -3.28 0.22 -53.83
CA THR A 773 -2.29 0.65 -52.81
C THR A 773 -1.48 1.86 -53.27
N ASP A 774 -0.65 2.40 -52.36
CA ASP A 774 0.12 3.62 -52.61
C ASP A 774 1.20 3.41 -53.69
N ASN A 775 1.61 4.48 -54.36
CA ASN A 775 2.68 4.50 -55.34
C ASN A 775 4.07 4.65 -54.68
N ASP A 776 4.35 3.79 -53.69
CA ASP A 776 5.64 3.75 -53.00
C ASP A 776 6.16 2.31 -52.81
N LYS A 777 7.36 2.16 -52.22
CA LYS A 777 7.98 0.84 -52.02
C LYS A 777 7.17 -0.09 -51.08
N ALA A 778 6.44 0.47 -50.11
CA ALA A 778 5.60 -0.29 -49.20
C ALA A 778 4.30 -0.73 -49.90
N GLY A 779 3.61 0.18 -50.58
CA GLY A 779 2.39 -0.13 -51.34
C GLY A 779 2.62 -1.12 -52.49
N ASN A 780 3.80 -1.07 -53.13
CA ASN A 780 4.25 -2.09 -54.09
C ASN A 780 4.39 -3.48 -53.45
N LYS A 781 5.03 -3.57 -52.27
CA LYS A 781 5.18 -4.85 -51.54
C LYS A 781 3.83 -5.39 -51.06
N LEU A 782 2.96 -4.52 -50.58
CA LEU A 782 1.60 -4.86 -50.16
C LEU A 782 0.79 -5.43 -51.35
N ALA A 783 0.82 -4.76 -52.50
CA ALA A 783 0.10 -5.22 -53.68
C ALA A 783 0.58 -6.58 -54.19
N HIS A 784 1.90 -6.82 -54.20
CA HIS A 784 2.44 -8.12 -54.56
C HIS A 784 1.98 -9.23 -53.59
N THR A 785 2.00 -8.94 -52.29
CA THR A 785 1.51 -9.87 -51.25
C THR A 785 0.03 -10.19 -51.45
N LEU A 786 -0.81 -9.18 -51.60
CA LEU A 786 -2.25 -9.33 -51.82
C LEU A 786 -2.58 -10.08 -53.13
N SER A 787 -1.80 -9.87 -54.19
CA SER A 787 -1.98 -10.58 -55.47
C SER A 787 -1.64 -12.07 -55.35
N LYS A 788 -0.63 -12.42 -54.57
CA LYS A 788 -0.21 -13.81 -54.34
C LYS A 788 -1.22 -14.60 -53.50
N GLU A 789 -1.81 -13.95 -52.51
CA GLU A 789 -2.70 -14.59 -51.52
C GLU A 789 -4.17 -14.68 -51.98
N ALA A 790 -4.47 -14.23 -53.20
CA ALA A 790 -5.82 -14.21 -53.73
C ALA A 790 -6.25 -15.54 -54.40
N PRO A 791 -7.56 -15.83 -54.50
CA PRO A 791 -8.04 -17.08 -55.09
C PRO A 791 -7.67 -17.22 -56.58
N SER A 792 -7.27 -18.41 -57.02
CA SER A 792 -6.76 -18.67 -58.38
C SER A 792 -7.75 -18.40 -59.53
N LYS A 793 -9.04 -18.22 -59.23
CA LYS A 793 -10.10 -17.87 -60.21
C LYS A 793 -10.58 -16.42 -60.11
N SER A 794 -9.92 -15.60 -59.29
CA SER A 794 -10.32 -14.20 -59.09
C SER A 794 -9.93 -13.30 -60.26
N LYS A 795 -10.81 -12.35 -60.60
CA LYS A 795 -10.48 -11.25 -61.53
C LYS A 795 -9.76 -10.17 -60.72
N ILE A 796 -8.45 -10.03 -60.93
CA ILE A 796 -7.63 -9.04 -60.21
C ILE A 796 -7.07 -8.00 -61.15
N SER A 797 -7.17 -6.74 -60.74
CA SER A 797 -6.49 -5.61 -61.34
C SER A 797 -5.73 -4.83 -60.27
N ARG A 798 -4.57 -4.28 -60.63
CA ARG A 798 -3.82 -3.35 -59.78
C ARG A 798 -3.98 -1.93 -60.31
N HIS A 799 -4.43 -1.03 -59.44
CA HIS A 799 -4.51 0.40 -59.70
C HIS A 799 -3.41 1.10 -58.89
N VAL A 800 -2.84 2.17 -59.45
CA VAL A 800 -1.80 3.01 -58.83
C VAL A 800 -2.13 4.47 -59.18
N PRO A 801 -1.99 5.45 -58.26
CA PRO A 801 -2.26 6.84 -58.59
C PRO A 801 -1.24 7.37 -59.62
N GLU A 802 -1.74 7.98 -60.71
CA GLU A 802 -0.92 8.51 -61.82
C GLU A 802 -0.01 9.67 -61.40
N ARG A 803 -0.39 10.40 -60.34
CA ARG A 803 0.33 11.53 -59.76
C ARG A 803 0.07 11.60 -58.26
N GLY A 804 1.06 12.01 -57.49
CA GLY A 804 1.03 11.92 -56.04
C GLY A 804 1.42 10.53 -55.53
N LYS A 805 1.66 10.44 -54.22
CA LYS A 805 2.02 9.22 -53.51
C LYS A 805 0.80 8.33 -53.26
N ASP A 806 -0.29 8.94 -52.79
CA ASP A 806 -1.54 8.28 -52.39
C ASP A 806 -2.74 8.76 -53.24
N TRP A 807 -3.91 8.13 -53.06
CA TRP A 807 -5.10 8.47 -53.85
C TRP A 807 -5.71 9.82 -53.46
N ASN A 808 -5.45 10.29 -52.25
CA ASN A 808 -5.94 11.57 -51.77
C ASN A 808 -5.09 12.75 -52.29
N GLU A 809 -3.78 12.58 -52.46
CA GLU A 809 -2.91 13.52 -53.19
C GLU A 809 -3.34 13.65 -54.65
N LEU A 810 -3.62 12.53 -55.35
CA LEU A 810 -4.16 12.57 -56.71
C LEU A 810 -5.48 13.36 -56.80
N LEU A 811 -6.36 13.17 -55.82
CA LEU A 811 -7.62 13.91 -55.74
C LEU A 811 -7.40 15.40 -55.49
N GLN A 812 -6.51 15.77 -54.56
CA GLN A 812 -6.19 17.17 -54.26
C GLN A 812 -5.56 17.86 -55.48
N HIS A 813 -4.63 17.21 -56.20
CA HIS A 813 -4.07 17.73 -57.44
C HIS A 813 -5.13 17.91 -58.54
N SER A 814 -6.09 16.99 -58.64
CA SER A 814 -7.18 17.09 -59.62
C SER A 814 -8.09 18.29 -59.31
N ARG A 815 -8.50 18.46 -58.05
CA ARG A 815 -9.27 19.61 -57.55
C ARG A 815 -8.52 20.94 -57.78
N GLN A 816 -7.22 20.98 -57.49
CA GLN A 816 -6.42 22.21 -57.68
C GLN A 816 -6.37 22.62 -59.16
N ARG A 817 -6.28 21.65 -60.08
CA ARG A 817 -6.31 21.91 -61.53
C ARG A 817 -7.67 22.40 -62.01
N GLU A 818 -8.76 21.86 -61.47
CA GLU A 818 -10.11 22.39 -61.75
C GLU A 818 -10.23 23.85 -61.29
N ILE A 819 -9.78 24.17 -60.07
CA ILE A 819 -9.79 25.54 -59.55
C ILE A 819 -8.93 26.48 -60.41
N THR A 820 -7.72 26.06 -60.78
CA THR A 820 -6.84 26.87 -61.65
C THR A 820 -7.46 27.09 -63.04
N ARG A 821 -8.08 26.07 -63.65
CA ARG A 821 -8.81 26.22 -64.93
C ARG A 821 -9.98 27.20 -64.81
N HIS A 822 -10.86 27.02 -63.83
CA HIS A 822 -11.99 27.94 -63.61
C HIS A 822 -11.55 29.38 -63.31
N SER A 823 -10.40 29.57 -62.66
CA SER A 823 -9.79 30.89 -62.45
C SER A 823 -9.28 31.49 -63.76
N GLN A 824 -8.57 30.69 -64.58
CA GLN A 824 -8.07 31.12 -65.89
C GLN A 824 -9.23 31.45 -66.86
N ASP A 825 -10.28 30.64 -66.91
CA ASP A 825 -11.45 30.91 -67.75
C ASP A 825 -12.23 32.16 -67.27
N ARG A 826 -12.32 32.40 -65.95
CA ARG A 826 -12.84 33.67 -65.41
C ARG A 826 -12.00 34.88 -65.79
N SER A 827 -10.67 34.78 -65.80
CA SER A 827 -9.80 35.88 -66.26
C SER A 827 -9.90 36.15 -67.76
N ARG A 828 -10.17 35.12 -68.57
CA ARG A 828 -10.41 35.27 -70.02
C ARG A 828 -11.79 35.87 -70.33
N GLY A 829 -12.79 35.62 -69.48
CA GLY A 829 -14.12 36.25 -69.57
C GLY A 829 -14.17 37.75 -69.26
N TRP A 830 -13.05 38.37 -68.84
CA TRP A 830 -12.92 39.81 -68.59
C TRP A 830 -11.99 40.49 -69.62
N SER A 831 -11.63 39.79 -70.70
CA SER A 831 -10.77 40.29 -71.79
C SER A 831 -11.41 40.09 -73.18
N LEU A 832 -12.73 40.34 -73.24
CA LEU A 832 -13.57 40.45 -74.43
C LEU A 832 -14.46 41.69 -74.31
#